data_AF-A0A9P9WUE7-F1
#
_entry.id   AF-A0A9P9WUE7-F1
#
_cell.length_a   1.000
_cell.length_b   1.000
_cell.length_c   1.000
_cell.angle_alpha   90.00
_cell.angle_beta   90.00
_cell.angle_gamma   90.00
#
_symmetry.space_group_name_H-M   'P 1'
#
loop_
_entity.id
_entity.type
_entity.pdbx_description
1 polymer ?
#
loop_
_entity_poly.entity_id
_entity_poly.type
_entity_poly.pdbx_seq_one_letter_code
_entity_poly.pdbx_strand_id
1 'polypeptide(L)'
;MSVFFKDVGEDNPVKKGDAEEILKGIGVNIDQSDSDDYHVLLAAVHDVAEHLISLPDYQPIPDRKRYPRENIHLATSSEQAFGHAWAHKFLIRGNKEGRYLKHKTVCLKDCIAVADVPQFFGSDAFPAWTPSTDATVVTRVLDAGADIHGTAVCESFCNSTSSFTSAQGTIENPHREGYSAGGSTSGGAALVAGGIMDIALGTDQGGSIRVPASLCGCVGLKPTHGLVPYTGVTSGDAIDDHAGPIARSVSEIAACLDAIAGNDGIDDRSLGSLPHGSFQFTESLTLESSESLAGLRIGILREGMEQAIVQPAVRELVLKAAKKLEHLGATVEEVSIPMHLEGPAVWTIQQRISGAAGVLGQSHGRRGLCLTEFEQARLPWTAENFAKLFPSTKNTVINGIYLAKNFPGLYGKAVNIGRQIRDAYEEKLGQYDVLIMPTTPYVAPKHGVRDTPRTCFEPSIGLTTNTAIFNVTGHPAMTIPVGFAPAKEDPAVMLPVGMQIVGGLWRERTILRIGHAWESSFNWKETRFSDTAVSQQDLHASCDGINVNGKRPLEMEIPAGKMSPILYACNLCAWVVADSEGIVSWLNQFRGLVSNLAGDTYLTGVGLYDDVERGSYIAPLKAGARWDDPGYERPESDEFGTGRRAENGRYGFIFHESCWSILERAANPTGIPYARLYEICLSLPRPLESSCVSWGHNYGGLVAIDDQHYFPWEEREAQFDFNGSSVSNSEEDDDDDDGGGFGGLGVPAADRLPLPDDEDEDSEMTKPTIMIAVPKGDPFRIPEIQFLLSEKPEPPPDIQLQATALSAGDCFHRLPKEIRTRIALLLSTADALSTRLASKSFWYIFDSHQFWLSRFKGNSERSWLFEAKQIDNFRDWRWLYRRTNSANLAPSPMIQNRRRVWDLAQNVTDIWLQLKVNAALLQSSPISDSDLSPWTEASGDIKSVRPDAPYVEFFEGCRTLYRQKQNLSRLGSLSRIAFSFIQVGNTRFLTGIRFVPRVGDSVQVGYQAELEQILDISTLHGFVLALGSRGIHAVQCITNHHEHPWCGNPSNSLRSRRLAIGDPIAALDAGLDGFKIVSLSIASDISHSHGVALKAPKTLRDSGIWYPDLPSSQLCLNEDFYIQREYHVSGFRPLIWTLFGGPGGIYLPNLTGIAVHMGGSIPGIDFRYAPGCRIPWEFSIDGPGGERISGVEVYLTFIDRENSYEIYDQGALESFKFGNGLNYGMASLGVISEASS
;
A
#
# COMPACT_ATOMS: atom_id res chain seq x y z
N MET A 1 23.22 -13.02 -36.14
CA MET A 1 23.05 -13.43 -37.55
C MET A 1 23.14 -12.16 -38.38
N SER A 2 23.95 -12.13 -39.43
CA SER A 2 24.19 -10.93 -40.26
C SER A 2 23.99 -11.25 -41.74
N VAL A 3 23.48 -10.29 -42.50
CA VAL A 3 23.46 -10.30 -43.97
C VAL A 3 24.63 -9.43 -44.42
N PHE A 4 25.56 -10.02 -45.19
CA PHE A 4 26.73 -9.30 -45.70
C PHE A 4 26.55 -9.01 -47.19
N PHE A 5 26.94 -7.80 -47.59
CA PHE A 5 27.04 -7.37 -48.98
C PHE A 5 28.52 -7.17 -49.31
N LYS A 6 28.92 -7.51 -50.53
CA LYS A 6 30.31 -7.39 -50.99
C LYS A 6 30.46 -6.70 -52.35
N ASP A 7 29.34 -6.45 -53.03
CA ASP A 7 29.34 -5.77 -54.30
C ASP A 7 29.35 -4.27 -54.01
N VAL A 8 30.34 -3.56 -54.57
CA VAL A 8 30.56 -2.12 -54.36
C VAL A 8 30.38 -1.41 -55.70
N GLY A 9 29.57 -0.36 -55.73
CA GLY A 9 29.32 0.46 -56.91
C GLY A 9 30.58 1.22 -57.35
N GLU A 10 30.69 1.50 -58.65
CA GLU A 10 31.87 2.15 -59.25
C GLU A 10 32.11 3.59 -58.70
N ASP A 11 31.05 4.27 -58.26
CA ASP A 11 31.08 5.66 -57.77
C ASP A 11 31.00 5.77 -56.23
N ASN A 12 31.30 4.69 -55.49
CA ASN A 12 31.21 4.66 -54.03
C ASN A 12 32.20 5.66 -53.37
N PRO A 13 31.76 6.52 -52.45
CA PRO A 13 32.58 7.56 -51.85
C PRO A 13 33.47 7.09 -50.68
N VAL A 14 33.27 5.88 -50.16
CA VAL A 14 34.05 5.33 -49.06
C VAL A 14 35.48 5.07 -49.53
N LYS A 15 36.45 5.50 -48.72
CA LYS A 15 37.89 5.40 -49.02
C LYS A 15 38.58 4.41 -48.09
N LYS A 16 39.72 3.89 -48.54
CA LYS A 16 40.64 3.14 -47.66
C LYS A 16 41.09 4.06 -46.52
N GLY A 17 41.07 3.56 -45.28
CA GLY A 17 41.37 4.36 -44.09
C GLY A 17 40.14 4.90 -43.34
N ASP A 18 38.95 4.91 -43.97
CA ASP A 18 37.75 5.46 -43.34
C ASP A 18 37.29 4.61 -42.15
N ALA A 19 37.45 3.28 -42.23
CA ALA A 19 37.10 2.37 -41.14
C ALA A 19 37.98 2.61 -39.90
N GLU A 20 39.28 2.84 -40.10
CA GLU A 20 40.23 3.19 -39.05
C GLU A 20 39.92 4.57 -38.45
N GLU A 21 39.59 5.56 -39.28
CA GLU A 21 39.24 6.90 -38.80
C GLU A 21 37.99 6.87 -37.91
N ILE A 22 36.98 6.07 -38.28
CA ILE A 22 35.78 5.87 -37.45
C ILE A 22 36.16 5.22 -36.11
N LEU A 23 37.00 4.18 -36.11
CA LEU A 23 37.36 3.44 -34.90
C LEU A 23 38.26 4.21 -33.93
N LYS A 24 39.07 5.16 -34.42
CA LYS A 24 39.76 6.13 -33.55
C LYS A 24 38.80 6.87 -32.62
N GLY A 25 37.58 7.15 -33.09
CA GLY A 25 36.53 7.81 -32.30
C GLY A 25 36.11 7.04 -31.04
N ILE A 26 36.33 5.73 -31.01
CA ILE A 26 36.08 4.86 -29.85
C ILE A 26 37.36 4.26 -29.24
N GLY A 27 38.53 4.73 -29.68
CA GLY A 27 39.83 4.30 -29.14
C GLY A 27 40.25 2.87 -29.54
N VAL A 28 39.74 2.35 -30.66
CA VAL A 28 40.05 1.01 -31.17
C VAL A 28 40.77 1.09 -32.52
N ASN A 29 41.56 0.08 -32.86
CA ASN A 29 42.25 -0.03 -34.15
C ASN A 29 41.90 -1.36 -34.83
N ILE A 30 42.00 -1.38 -36.16
CA ILE A 30 41.94 -2.60 -36.98
C ILE A 30 43.36 -3.13 -37.17
N ASP A 31 43.53 -4.46 -37.23
CA ASP A 31 44.76 -5.03 -37.74
C ASP A 31 44.97 -4.57 -39.20
N GLN A 32 46.18 -4.13 -39.52
CA GLN A 32 46.48 -3.64 -40.86
C GLN A 32 46.23 -4.69 -41.96
N SER A 33 46.32 -5.97 -41.61
CA SER A 33 46.03 -7.08 -42.53
C SER A 33 44.55 -7.22 -42.88
N ASP A 34 43.63 -6.73 -42.04
CA ASP A 34 42.18 -6.80 -42.26
C ASP A 34 41.59 -5.49 -42.85
N SER A 35 42.40 -4.43 -42.92
CA SER A 35 42.00 -3.07 -43.34
C SER A 35 41.25 -3.04 -44.68
N ASP A 36 41.80 -3.70 -45.69
CA ASP A 36 41.21 -3.73 -47.04
C ASP A 36 39.85 -4.45 -47.07
N ASP A 37 39.69 -5.51 -46.27
CA ASP A 37 38.43 -6.25 -46.19
C ASP A 37 37.33 -5.43 -45.50
N TYR A 38 37.67 -4.75 -44.40
CA TYR A 38 36.71 -3.86 -43.72
C TYR A 38 36.36 -2.63 -44.56
N HIS A 39 37.27 -2.13 -45.41
CA HIS A 39 36.95 -1.10 -46.39
C HIS A 39 35.86 -1.57 -47.37
N VAL A 40 35.99 -2.76 -47.95
CA VAL A 40 34.98 -3.31 -48.87
C VAL A 40 33.63 -3.51 -48.17
N LEU A 41 33.63 -4.03 -46.94
CA LEU A 41 32.41 -4.23 -46.17
C LEU A 41 31.71 -2.90 -45.83
N LEU A 42 32.47 -1.86 -45.47
CA LEU A 42 31.92 -0.53 -45.21
C LEU A 42 31.36 0.11 -46.49
N ALA A 43 32.07 0.00 -47.61
CA ALA A 43 31.63 0.51 -48.90
C ALA A 43 30.32 -0.16 -49.35
N ALA A 44 30.21 -1.49 -49.23
CA ALA A 44 28.98 -2.21 -49.56
C ALA A 44 27.79 -1.79 -48.68
N VAL A 45 28.01 -1.48 -47.39
CA VAL A 45 26.96 -0.94 -46.51
C VAL A 45 26.54 0.47 -46.92
N HIS A 46 27.46 1.30 -47.41
CA HIS A 46 27.12 2.61 -47.97
C HIS A 46 26.18 2.47 -49.18
N ASP A 47 26.46 1.56 -50.12
CA ASP A 47 25.58 1.34 -51.28
C ASP A 47 24.19 0.82 -50.87
N VAL A 48 24.10 0.01 -49.81
CA VAL A 48 22.82 -0.41 -49.23
C VAL A 48 22.05 0.78 -48.65
N ALA A 49 22.75 1.71 -48.00
CA ALA A 49 22.13 2.94 -47.49
C ALA A 49 21.60 3.82 -48.63
N GLU A 50 22.40 4.05 -49.68
CA GLU A 50 21.97 4.79 -50.88
C GLU A 50 20.78 4.13 -51.58
N HIS A 51 20.78 2.79 -51.68
CA HIS A 51 19.65 2.05 -52.21
C HIS A 51 18.38 2.28 -51.39
N LEU A 52 18.44 2.18 -50.06
CA LEU A 52 17.28 2.44 -49.19
C LEU A 52 16.79 3.89 -49.30
N ILE A 53 17.70 4.87 -49.36
CA ILE A 53 17.36 6.29 -49.57
C ILE A 53 16.63 6.49 -50.91
N SER A 54 16.98 5.71 -51.94
CA SER A 54 16.34 5.79 -53.26
C SER A 54 14.91 5.22 -53.31
N LEU A 55 14.52 4.41 -52.32
CA LEU A 55 13.17 3.84 -52.26
C LEU A 55 12.16 4.93 -51.85
N PRO A 56 10.93 4.89 -52.39
CA PRO A 56 9.87 5.76 -51.91
C PRO A 56 9.53 5.43 -50.46
N ASP A 57 9.28 6.46 -49.65
CA ASP A 57 8.87 6.27 -48.26
C ASP A 57 7.45 5.68 -48.16
N TYR A 58 7.16 4.99 -47.05
CA TYR A 58 5.90 4.30 -46.80
C TYR A 58 5.15 4.92 -45.62
N GLN A 59 4.44 6.02 -45.90
CA GLN A 59 3.64 6.75 -44.91
C GLN A 59 2.13 6.56 -45.13
N PRO A 60 1.32 6.60 -44.05
CA PRO A 60 -0.14 6.62 -44.18
C PRO A 60 -0.62 7.83 -45.00
N ILE A 61 -1.61 7.60 -45.86
CA ILE A 61 -2.17 8.66 -46.70
C ILE A 61 -3.50 9.12 -46.08
N PRO A 62 -3.64 10.40 -45.70
CA PRO A 62 -4.87 10.91 -45.09
C PRO A 62 -5.98 11.07 -46.13
N ASP A 63 -7.23 10.82 -45.73
CA ASP A 63 -8.42 10.98 -46.59
C ASP A 63 -8.82 12.46 -46.69
N ARG A 64 -8.07 13.22 -47.49
CA ARG A 64 -8.31 14.65 -47.76
C ARG A 64 -9.64 14.92 -48.46
N LYS A 65 -10.21 13.92 -49.13
CA LYS A 65 -11.52 14.06 -49.81
C LYS A 65 -12.64 14.05 -48.78
N ARG A 66 -12.55 13.16 -47.79
CA ARG A 66 -13.52 13.08 -46.69
C ARG A 66 -13.33 14.22 -45.70
N TYR A 67 -12.08 14.62 -45.45
CA TYR A 67 -11.70 15.66 -44.50
C TYR A 67 -10.89 16.77 -45.19
N PRO A 68 -11.54 17.68 -45.95
CA PRO A 68 -10.83 18.78 -46.59
C PRO A 68 -10.27 19.74 -45.53
N ARG A 69 -9.07 20.27 -45.78
CA ARG A 69 -8.47 21.34 -44.98
C ARG A 69 -8.83 22.67 -45.62
N GLU A 70 -9.42 23.56 -44.82
CA GLU A 70 -9.85 24.88 -45.27
C GLU A 70 -9.06 25.97 -44.54
N ASN A 71 -8.67 27.01 -45.29
CA ASN A 71 -8.09 28.24 -44.75
C ASN A 71 -6.88 28.02 -43.82
N ILE A 72 -5.89 27.23 -44.23
CA ILE A 72 -4.65 27.08 -43.45
C ILE A 72 -3.83 28.37 -43.52
N HIS A 73 -3.61 28.99 -42.37
CA HIS A 73 -2.76 30.18 -42.24
C HIS A 73 -2.22 30.32 -40.82
N LEU A 74 -1.17 31.13 -40.68
CA LEU A 74 -0.70 31.59 -39.37
C LEU A 74 -1.79 32.42 -38.71
N ALA A 75 -1.99 32.20 -37.41
CA ALA A 75 -2.98 32.95 -36.65
C ALA A 75 -2.68 34.46 -36.70
N THR A 76 -3.65 35.24 -37.16
CA THR A 76 -3.53 36.70 -37.21
C THR A 76 -3.65 37.29 -35.80
N SER A 77 -3.21 38.54 -35.61
CA SER A 77 -3.33 39.22 -34.31
C SER A 77 -4.76 39.29 -33.77
N SER A 78 -5.78 39.30 -34.65
CA SER A 78 -7.20 39.27 -34.25
C SER A 78 -7.73 37.89 -33.89
N GLU A 79 -7.06 36.81 -34.33
CA GLU A 79 -7.43 35.43 -34.00
C GLU A 79 -6.69 34.89 -32.79
N GLN A 80 -5.58 35.53 -32.42
CA GLN A 80 -4.84 35.19 -31.21
C GLN A 80 -5.68 35.41 -29.96
N ALA A 81 -5.39 34.60 -28.94
CA ALA A 81 -6.00 34.68 -27.63
C ALA A 81 -4.95 34.31 -26.58
N PHE A 82 -5.07 34.88 -25.38
CA PHE A 82 -4.17 34.62 -24.25
C PHE A 82 -2.70 34.73 -24.65
N GLY A 83 -2.31 35.87 -25.21
CA GLY A 83 -1.02 36.04 -25.88
C GLY A 83 -1.02 35.34 -27.23
N HIS A 84 -0.18 34.33 -27.39
CA HIS A 84 0.06 33.62 -28.65
C HIS A 84 -0.43 32.17 -28.61
N ALA A 85 -1.63 31.89 -28.09
CA ALA A 85 -2.08 30.51 -27.90
C ALA A 85 -2.28 29.71 -29.20
N TRP A 86 -2.52 30.35 -30.35
CA TRP A 86 -2.65 29.70 -31.65
C TRP A 86 -1.35 29.74 -32.44
N ALA A 87 -0.93 28.60 -32.99
CA ALA A 87 0.13 28.54 -34.00
C ALA A 87 -0.48 28.77 -35.39
N HIS A 88 -1.46 27.94 -35.75
CA HIS A 88 -2.17 28.01 -37.02
C HIS A 88 -3.68 27.99 -36.81
N LYS A 89 -4.39 28.70 -37.70
CA LYS A 89 -5.83 28.62 -37.85
C LYS A 89 -6.15 27.91 -39.15
N PHE A 90 -7.11 27.00 -39.07
CA PHE A 90 -7.69 26.27 -40.20
C PHE A 90 -8.99 25.63 -39.75
N LEU A 91 -9.71 25.02 -40.68
CA LEU A 91 -10.86 24.19 -40.37
C LEU A 91 -10.77 22.86 -41.09
N ILE A 92 -10.92 21.77 -40.33
CA ILE A 92 -11.19 20.43 -40.87
C ILE A 92 -12.49 19.96 -40.24
N ARG A 93 -13.51 19.75 -41.07
CA ARG A 93 -14.81 19.33 -40.57
C ARG A 93 -14.84 17.84 -40.30
N GLY A 94 -15.36 17.47 -39.14
CA GLY A 94 -15.53 16.09 -38.75
C GLY A 94 -16.62 15.36 -39.54
N ASN A 95 -16.65 14.05 -39.38
CA ASN A 95 -17.69 13.20 -39.94
C ASN A 95 -19.06 13.56 -39.35
N LYS A 96 -20.03 13.93 -40.20
CA LYS A 96 -21.39 14.29 -39.79
C LYS A 96 -22.13 13.16 -39.06
N GLU A 97 -21.78 11.92 -39.36
CA GLU A 97 -22.33 10.71 -38.74
C GLU A 97 -21.54 10.25 -37.50
N GLY A 98 -20.46 10.97 -37.14
CA GLY A 98 -19.68 10.73 -35.93
C GLY A 98 -20.54 10.94 -34.67
N ARG A 99 -20.32 10.10 -33.66
CA ARG A 99 -21.16 10.06 -32.44
C ARG A 99 -20.51 10.73 -31.24
N TYR A 100 -19.29 10.33 -30.87
CA TYR A 100 -18.70 10.70 -29.57
C TYR A 100 -18.38 12.18 -29.43
N LEU A 101 -17.94 12.84 -30.50
CA LEU A 101 -17.47 14.23 -30.48
C LEU A 101 -18.28 15.14 -31.39
N LYS A 102 -19.52 14.73 -31.71
CA LYS A 102 -20.40 15.51 -32.58
C LYS A 102 -20.59 16.93 -32.01
N HIS A 103 -20.38 17.94 -32.85
CA HIS A 103 -20.47 19.37 -32.51
C HIS A 103 -19.40 19.89 -31.54
N LYS A 104 -18.36 19.10 -31.24
CA LYS A 104 -17.22 19.57 -30.45
C LYS A 104 -16.16 20.18 -31.33
N THR A 105 -15.56 21.25 -30.84
CA THR A 105 -14.37 21.89 -31.43
C THR A 105 -13.10 21.35 -30.78
N VAL A 106 -12.12 20.99 -31.62
CA VAL A 106 -10.83 20.47 -31.17
C VAL A 106 -9.70 21.37 -31.68
N CYS A 107 -8.72 21.65 -30.81
CA CYS A 107 -7.40 22.10 -31.24
C CYS A 107 -6.34 21.03 -30.93
N LEU A 108 -5.26 21.05 -31.70
CA LEU A 108 -4.18 20.07 -31.59
C LEU A 108 -2.92 20.77 -31.18
N LYS A 109 -2.16 20.21 -30.25
CA LYS A 109 -0.80 20.69 -29.98
C LYS A 109 0.03 20.67 -31.27
N ASP A 110 0.83 21.70 -31.52
CA ASP A 110 1.61 21.87 -32.75
C ASP A 110 2.71 20.81 -33.00
N CYS A 111 2.81 19.79 -32.14
CA CYS A 111 3.68 18.63 -32.32
C CYS A 111 2.97 17.35 -32.80
N ILE A 112 1.65 17.42 -33.01
CA ILE A 112 0.81 16.33 -33.51
C ILE A 112 0.63 16.52 -35.01
N ALA A 113 1.15 15.62 -35.85
CA ALA A 113 1.11 15.78 -37.30
C ALA A 113 -0.31 15.96 -37.84
N VAL A 114 -0.51 17.05 -38.57
CA VAL A 114 -1.72 17.34 -39.35
C VAL A 114 -1.28 17.54 -40.78
N ALA A 115 -1.78 16.71 -41.69
CA ALA A 115 -1.38 16.78 -43.08
C ALA A 115 -1.67 18.17 -43.68
N ASP A 116 -0.69 18.68 -44.44
CA ASP A 116 -0.71 19.96 -45.16
C ASP A 116 -0.63 21.22 -44.27
N VAL A 117 -0.53 21.08 -42.94
CA VAL A 117 -0.41 22.19 -41.99
C VAL A 117 1.05 22.34 -41.55
N PRO A 118 1.71 23.51 -41.75
CA PRO A 118 3.06 23.75 -41.24
C PRO A 118 3.11 23.62 -39.71
N GLN A 119 4.19 23.08 -39.16
CA GLN A 119 4.38 22.87 -37.72
C GLN A 119 5.75 23.37 -37.27
N PHE A 120 5.76 24.16 -36.20
CA PHE A 120 6.96 24.82 -35.67
C PHE A 120 7.57 24.11 -34.47
N PHE A 121 6.79 23.33 -33.74
CA PHE A 121 7.23 22.68 -32.50
C PHE A 121 7.73 23.68 -31.44
N GLY A 122 7.12 24.87 -31.40
CA GLY A 122 7.53 25.92 -30.46
C GLY A 122 8.89 26.55 -30.78
N SER A 123 9.47 26.31 -31.96
CA SER A 123 10.83 26.75 -32.29
C SER A 123 10.90 27.45 -33.65
N ASP A 124 11.91 28.30 -33.82
CA ASP A 124 12.34 28.91 -35.08
C ASP A 124 13.77 28.48 -35.46
N ALA A 125 14.33 27.50 -34.74
CA ALA A 125 15.65 26.93 -35.04
C ALA A 125 15.68 26.20 -36.38
N PHE A 126 14.52 25.72 -36.85
CA PHE A 126 14.35 25.07 -38.14
C PHE A 126 13.12 25.63 -38.86
N PRO A 127 13.08 25.56 -40.20
CA PRO A 127 11.86 25.85 -40.94
C PRO A 127 10.69 24.97 -40.46
N ALA A 128 9.47 25.50 -40.56
CA ALA A 128 8.28 24.71 -40.25
C ALA A 128 8.21 23.47 -41.17
N TRP A 129 8.04 22.29 -40.58
CA TRP A 129 7.78 21.07 -41.34
C TRP A 129 6.30 20.98 -41.64
N THR A 130 5.95 20.63 -42.88
CA THR A 130 4.56 20.40 -43.28
C THR A 130 4.36 18.90 -43.48
N PRO A 131 3.64 18.20 -42.57
CA PRO A 131 3.46 16.75 -42.65
C PRO A 131 2.68 16.34 -43.89
N SER A 132 3.02 15.20 -44.49
CA SER A 132 2.21 14.57 -45.53
C SER A 132 1.12 13.63 -44.99
N THR A 133 1.25 13.20 -43.72
CA THR A 133 0.31 12.30 -43.00
C THR A 133 -0.38 12.98 -41.82
N ASP A 134 -1.55 12.45 -41.45
CA ASP A 134 -2.17 12.74 -40.15
C ASP A 134 -1.65 11.79 -39.07
N ALA A 135 -1.57 12.29 -37.84
CA ALA A 135 -1.50 11.44 -36.67
C ALA A 135 -2.78 10.60 -36.49
N THR A 136 -2.66 9.41 -35.90
CA THR A 136 -3.80 8.52 -35.67
C THR A 136 -4.91 9.23 -34.87
N VAL A 137 -4.55 10.02 -33.87
CA VAL A 137 -5.50 10.77 -33.04
C VAL A 137 -6.28 11.82 -33.83
N VAL A 138 -5.69 12.42 -34.88
CA VAL A 138 -6.35 13.40 -35.77
C VAL A 138 -7.44 12.73 -36.58
N THR A 139 -7.12 11.59 -37.21
CA THR A 139 -8.10 10.80 -37.97
C THR A 139 -9.26 10.36 -37.07
N ARG A 140 -8.95 9.88 -35.86
CA ARG A 140 -9.95 9.38 -34.91
C ARG A 140 -10.92 10.45 -34.41
N VAL A 141 -10.45 11.66 -34.09
CA VAL A 141 -11.38 12.74 -33.65
C VAL A 141 -12.27 13.24 -34.79
N LEU A 142 -11.75 13.28 -36.02
CA LEU A 142 -12.53 13.61 -37.21
C LEU A 142 -13.60 12.54 -37.48
N ASP A 143 -13.24 11.26 -37.42
CA ASP A 143 -14.19 10.13 -37.55
C ASP A 143 -15.28 10.16 -36.46
N ALA A 144 -14.93 10.59 -35.25
CA ALA A 144 -15.85 10.76 -34.12
C ALA A 144 -16.77 12.00 -34.24
N GLY A 145 -16.54 12.87 -35.22
CA GLY A 145 -17.42 13.99 -35.57
C GLY A 145 -17.00 15.35 -35.02
N ALA A 146 -15.76 15.49 -34.54
CA ALA A 146 -15.22 16.77 -34.07
C ALA A 146 -14.72 17.64 -35.23
N ASP A 147 -14.91 18.96 -35.14
CA ASP A 147 -14.30 19.92 -36.06
C ASP A 147 -12.95 20.37 -35.48
N ILE A 148 -11.88 20.29 -36.27
CA ILE A 148 -10.54 20.77 -35.86
C ILE A 148 -10.35 22.21 -36.33
N HIS A 149 -10.04 23.12 -35.41
CA HIS A 149 -10.02 24.57 -35.64
C HIS A 149 -8.61 25.19 -35.72
N GLY A 150 -7.55 24.39 -35.60
CA GLY A 150 -6.18 24.89 -35.63
C GLY A 150 -5.20 24.04 -34.83
N THR A 151 -3.92 24.39 -34.93
CA THR A 151 -2.89 23.94 -34.00
C THR A 151 -2.60 25.00 -32.94
N ALA A 152 -2.49 24.57 -31.69
CA ALA A 152 -2.18 25.40 -30.55
C ALA A 152 -0.67 25.35 -30.24
N VAL A 153 -0.11 26.48 -29.83
CA VAL A 153 1.33 26.60 -29.54
C VAL A 153 1.74 25.62 -28.44
N CYS A 154 2.94 25.06 -28.61
CA CYS A 154 3.66 24.33 -27.58
C CYS A 154 5.01 24.99 -27.29
N GLU A 155 5.64 24.56 -26.20
CA GLU A 155 7.00 24.99 -25.85
C GLU A 155 8.05 24.49 -26.84
N SER A 156 9.23 25.13 -26.87
CA SER A 156 10.35 24.79 -27.76
C SER A 156 10.74 23.31 -27.64
N PHE A 157 10.48 22.53 -28.69
CA PHE A 157 10.63 21.08 -28.75
C PHE A 157 9.93 20.32 -27.60
N CYS A 158 8.86 20.91 -27.05
CA CYS A 158 8.17 20.41 -25.86
C CYS A 158 9.07 20.26 -24.62
N ASN A 159 10.26 20.89 -24.58
CA ASN A 159 11.24 20.75 -23.50
C ASN A 159 11.10 21.83 -22.42
N SER A 160 9.89 22.21 -22.05
CA SER A 160 9.63 23.16 -20.97
C SER A 160 8.20 23.03 -20.43
N THR A 161 8.02 23.37 -19.16
CA THR A 161 6.71 23.54 -18.52
C THR A 161 6.35 25.01 -18.27
N SER A 162 7.21 25.94 -18.68
CA SER A 162 6.93 27.38 -18.65
C SER A 162 6.44 27.86 -20.02
N SER A 163 5.42 28.71 -20.07
CA SER A 163 4.69 29.04 -21.31
C SER A 163 5.22 30.27 -22.09
N PHE A 164 6.52 30.57 -21.98
CA PHE A 164 7.18 31.67 -22.68
C PHE A 164 8.37 31.21 -23.54
N THR A 165 8.57 29.90 -23.69
CA THR A 165 9.75 29.35 -24.38
C THR A 165 9.54 29.21 -25.88
N SER A 166 8.29 29.24 -26.33
CA SER A 166 7.96 29.21 -27.74
C SER A 166 8.55 30.42 -28.50
N ALA A 167 9.07 30.16 -29.70
CA ALA A 167 9.46 31.21 -30.63
C ALA A 167 8.23 31.96 -31.20
N GLN A 168 7.06 31.32 -31.22
CA GLN A 168 5.82 31.91 -31.72
C GLN A 168 5.21 32.95 -30.75
N GLY A 169 5.69 32.98 -29.50
CA GLY A 169 5.34 33.98 -28.52
C GLY A 169 4.98 33.40 -27.15
N THR A 170 4.72 34.28 -26.19
CA THR A 170 4.30 33.90 -24.84
C THR A 170 2.81 33.57 -24.82
N ILE A 171 2.44 32.51 -24.11
CA ILE A 171 1.06 32.15 -23.81
C ILE A 171 0.75 32.60 -22.39
N GLU A 172 -0.27 33.42 -22.27
CA GLU A 172 -0.74 33.99 -21.00
C GLU A 172 -1.72 33.05 -20.31
N ASN A 173 -1.68 33.03 -18.97
CA ASN A 173 -2.68 32.29 -18.20
C ASN A 173 -4.06 32.97 -18.34
N PRO A 174 -5.14 32.24 -18.66
CA PRO A 174 -6.49 32.80 -18.80
C PRO A 174 -7.02 33.49 -17.54
N HIS A 175 -6.48 33.17 -16.36
CA HIS A 175 -6.86 33.79 -15.10
C HIS A 175 -6.08 35.07 -14.79
N ARG A 176 -4.87 35.25 -15.35
CA ARG A 176 -4.04 36.44 -15.13
C ARG A 176 -2.94 36.57 -16.19
N GLU A 177 -2.93 37.69 -16.90
CA GLU A 177 -1.82 38.09 -17.78
C GLU A 177 -0.52 38.32 -16.98
N GLY A 178 0.61 37.96 -17.57
CA GLY A 178 1.93 37.99 -16.96
C GLY A 178 2.30 36.70 -16.20
N TYR A 179 1.39 35.73 -16.16
CA TYR A 179 1.57 34.43 -15.51
C TYR A 179 1.55 33.28 -16.51
N SER A 180 2.31 32.23 -16.20
CA SER A 180 2.44 31.05 -17.04
C SER A 180 1.13 30.26 -17.15
N ALA A 181 0.75 29.89 -18.37
CA ALA A 181 -0.29 28.90 -18.64
C ALA A 181 0.17 27.46 -18.36
N GLY A 182 1.45 27.26 -18.00
CA GLY A 182 2.09 25.95 -17.92
C GLY A 182 2.38 25.37 -19.29
N GLY A 183 3.12 24.26 -19.36
CA GLY A 183 3.53 23.65 -20.62
C GLY A 183 3.78 22.15 -20.51
N SER A 184 3.97 21.44 -21.63
CA SER A 184 4.17 22.00 -22.98
C SER A 184 2.92 22.13 -23.85
N THR A 185 1.73 21.71 -23.39
CA THR A 185 0.45 21.96 -24.08
C THR A 185 -0.15 23.30 -23.66
N SER A 186 0.66 24.36 -23.69
CA SER A 186 0.37 25.69 -23.14
C SER A 186 -0.82 26.36 -23.84
N GLY A 187 -0.72 26.54 -25.16
CA GLY A 187 -1.77 27.17 -25.96
C GLY A 187 -3.10 26.42 -25.87
N GLY A 188 -3.06 25.08 -25.95
CA GLY A 188 -4.26 24.24 -25.88
C GLY A 188 -5.01 24.39 -24.55
N ALA A 189 -4.30 24.35 -23.43
CA ALA A 189 -4.92 24.52 -22.11
C ALA A 189 -5.52 25.93 -21.94
N ALA A 190 -4.81 26.98 -22.39
CA ALA A 190 -5.30 28.35 -22.32
C ALA A 190 -6.59 28.54 -23.15
N LEU A 191 -6.65 28.00 -24.37
CA LEU A 191 -7.83 28.06 -25.24
C LEU A 191 -9.03 27.31 -24.64
N VAL A 192 -8.79 26.14 -24.02
CA VAL A 192 -9.85 25.34 -23.38
C VAL A 192 -10.39 26.04 -22.13
N ALA A 193 -9.50 26.44 -21.22
CA ALA A 193 -9.87 27.12 -19.98
C ALA A 193 -10.54 28.47 -20.25
N GLY A 194 -10.10 29.17 -21.30
CA GLY A 194 -10.69 30.42 -21.78
C GLY A 194 -12.03 30.29 -22.51
N GLY A 195 -12.56 29.07 -22.71
CA GLY A 195 -13.85 28.86 -23.36
C GLY A 195 -13.84 28.94 -24.89
N ILE A 196 -12.65 29.01 -25.51
CA ILE A 196 -12.52 29.18 -26.97
C ILE A 196 -12.68 27.84 -27.69
N MET A 197 -12.06 26.78 -27.16
CA MET A 197 -12.13 25.41 -27.68
C MET A 197 -12.75 24.47 -26.66
N ASP A 198 -13.39 23.39 -27.10
CA ASP A 198 -13.95 22.39 -26.16
C ASP A 198 -12.87 21.45 -25.65
N ILE A 199 -12.03 20.97 -26.57
CA ILE A 199 -11.00 19.97 -26.29
C ILE A 199 -9.70 20.40 -26.95
N ALA A 200 -8.58 20.22 -26.24
CA ALA A 200 -7.25 20.23 -26.82
C ALA A 200 -6.66 18.82 -26.73
N LEU A 201 -6.10 18.30 -27.84
CA LEU A 201 -5.24 17.13 -27.77
C LEU A 201 -3.80 17.56 -27.54
N GLY A 202 -3.23 17.09 -26.45
CA GLY A 202 -1.86 17.37 -26.04
C GLY A 202 -0.97 16.13 -26.00
N THR A 203 0.27 16.37 -25.59
CA THR A 203 1.23 15.31 -25.26
C THR A 203 1.77 15.53 -23.86
N ASP A 204 2.07 14.44 -23.17
CA ASP A 204 2.58 14.44 -21.81
C ASP A 204 3.82 13.53 -21.74
N GLN A 205 4.98 14.17 -21.57
CA GLN A 205 6.28 13.49 -21.38
C GLN A 205 6.74 13.52 -19.93
N GLY A 206 6.29 14.49 -19.14
CA GLY A 206 6.64 14.64 -17.72
C GLY A 206 5.59 15.43 -16.92
N GLY A 207 4.41 15.63 -17.50
CA GLY A 207 3.35 16.52 -17.01
C GLY A 207 2.76 17.44 -18.07
N SER A 208 3.14 17.33 -19.35
CA SER A 208 2.79 18.34 -20.37
C SER A 208 1.31 18.44 -20.76
N ILE A 209 0.45 17.55 -20.28
CA ILE A 209 -1.02 17.71 -20.31
C ILE A 209 -1.51 18.23 -18.94
N ARG A 210 -1.01 17.63 -17.86
CA ARG A 210 -1.52 17.84 -16.50
C ARG A 210 -1.07 19.16 -15.87
N VAL A 211 0.17 19.59 -16.09
CA VAL A 211 0.71 20.87 -15.63
C VAL A 211 -0.07 22.04 -16.21
N PRO A 212 -0.20 22.20 -17.54
CA PRO A 212 -0.93 23.34 -18.09
C PRO A 212 -2.44 23.28 -17.74
N ALA A 213 -3.03 22.09 -17.63
CA ALA A 213 -4.41 21.96 -17.18
C ALA A 213 -4.60 22.40 -15.71
N SER A 214 -3.69 22.00 -14.81
CA SER A 214 -3.66 22.44 -13.40
C SER A 214 -3.52 23.95 -13.29
N LEU A 215 -2.56 24.53 -14.02
CA LEU A 215 -2.26 25.96 -13.95
C LEU A 215 -3.36 26.83 -14.59
N CYS A 216 -4.06 26.33 -15.61
CA CYS A 216 -5.17 27.02 -16.26
C CYS A 216 -6.54 26.71 -15.64
N GLY A 217 -6.63 25.83 -14.64
CA GLY A 217 -7.90 25.49 -14.00
C GLY A 217 -8.87 24.69 -14.88
N CYS A 218 -8.37 23.72 -15.65
CA CYS A 218 -9.16 22.79 -16.45
C CYS A 218 -8.77 21.32 -16.19
N VAL A 219 -9.47 20.38 -16.83
CA VAL A 219 -9.23 18.94 -16.65
C VAL A 219 -8.22 18.47 -17.69
N GLY A 220 -7.21 17.72 -17.28
CA GLY A 220 -6.23 17.13 -18.18
C GLY A 220 -5.94 15.69 -17.82
N LEU A 221 -6.06 14.78 -18.79
CA LEU A 221 -5.81 13.35 -18.58
C LEU A 221 -4.59 12.89 -19.37
N LYS A 222 -3.59 12.37 -18.66
CA LYS A 222 -2.57 11.49 -19.23
C LYS A 222 -3.05 10.04 -19.11
N PRO A 223 -3.42 9.34 -20.19
CA PRO A 223 -3.89 7.96 -20.13
C PRO A 223 -2.76 6.97 -19.79
N THR A 224 -3.11 5.70 -19.58
CA THR A 224 -2.11 4.61 -19.46
C THR A 224 -1.18 4.62 -20.67
N HIS A 225 0.10 4.35 -20.46
CA HIS A 225 1.08 4.22 -21.55
C HIS A 225 0.61 3.16 -22.54
N GLY A 226 0.54 3.53 -23.83
CA GLY A 226 0.03 2.66 -24.88
C GLY A 226 -1.49 2.60 -25.03
N LEU A 227 -2.30 3.21 -24.16
CA LEU A 227 -3.76 3.24 -24.37
C LEU A 227 -4.14 4.05 -25.62
N VAL A 228 -3.55 5.25 -25.77
CA VAL A 228 -3.71 6.10 -26.95
C VAL A 228 -2.45 5.98 -27.81
N PRO A 229 -2.56 5.65 -29.10
CA PRO A 229 -1.40 5.52 -29.97
C PRO A 229 -0.72 6.88 -30.18
N TYR A 230 0.61 6.86 -30.20
CA TYR A 230 1.46 8.03 -30.40
C TYR A 230 1.93 8.16 -31.86
N THR A 231 1.34 7.39 -32.78
CA THR A 231 1.60 7.44 -34.23
C THR A 231 1.35 8.84 -34.76
N GLY A 232 2.35 9.38 -35.46
CA GLY A 232 2.28 10.71 -36.07
C GLY A 232 2.56 11.87 -35.11
N VAL A 233 3.06 11.60 -33.91
CA VAL A 233 3.40 12.63 -32.92
C VAL A 233 4.91 12.62 -32.68
N THR A 234 5.54 13.80 -32.58
CA THR A 234 6.99 13.86 -32.33
C THR A 234 7.33 13.26 -30.96
N SER A 235 8.29 12.34 -30.98
CA SER A 235 8.72 11.56 -29.82
C SER A 235 9.89 12.22 -29.10
N GLY A 236 9.86 12.26 -27.77
CA GLY A 236 11.02 12.59 -26.95
C GLY A 236 11.72 11.30 -26.49
N ASP A 237 11.03 10.52 -25.67
CA ASP A 237 11.40 9.16 -25.32
C ASP A 237 10.13 8.30 -25.39
N ALA A 238 10.23 7.19 -26.12
CA ALA A 238 9.09 6.32 -26.33
C ALA A 238 8.53 5.71 -25.04
N ILE A 239 9.34 5.57 -24.00
CA ILE A 239 8.88 5.02 -22.71
C ILE A 239 8.02 6.00 -21.93
N ASP A 240 8.16 7.32 -22.20
CA ASP A 240 7.51 8.39 -21.45
C ASP A 240 6.50 9.20 -22.30
N ASP A 241 6.39 8.92 -23.60
CA ASP A 241 5.48 9.61 -24.52
C ASP A 241 4.01 9.17 -24.33
N HIS A 242 3.15 10.12 -23.95
CA HIS A 242 1.70 9.94 -23.93
C HIS A 242 0.98 11.01 -24.76
N ALA A 243 -0.10 10.63 -25.44
CA ALA A 243 -1.07 11.56 -26.01
C ALA A 243 -2.37 11.50 -25.18
N GLY A 244 -3.06 12.64 -25.03
CA GLY A 244 -4.28 12.69 -24.24
C GLY A 244 -5.01 14.04 -24.31
N PRO A 245 -6.25 14.09 -23.80
CA PRO A 245 -7.09 15.28 -23.89
C PRO A 245 -6.94 16.24 -22.71
N ILE A 246 -7.19 17.51 -22.99
CA ILE A 246 -7.50 18.60 -22.04
C ILE A 246 -8.89 19.11 -22.39
N ALA A 247 -9.76 19.29 -21.39
CA ALA A 247 -11.12 19.79 -21.57
C ALA A 247 -11.59 20.57 -20.34
N ARG A 248 -12.75 21.24 -20.43
CA ARG A 248 -13.34 21.93 -19.26
C ARG A 248 -14.03 20.98 -18.29
N SER A 249 -14.42 19.80 -18.76
CA SER A 249 -15.17 18.81 -17.98
C SER A 249 -14.63 17.39 -18.15
N VAL A 250 -14.87 16.56 -17.13
CA VAL A 250 -14.48 15.13 -17.15
C VAL A 250 -15.30 14.34 -18.17
N SER A 251 -16.53 14.78 -18.44
CA SER A 251 -17.39 14.20 -19.49
C SER A 251 -16.78 14.39 -20.88
N GLU A 252 -16.21 15.55 -21.17
CA GLU A 252 -15.53 15.81 -22.45
C GLU A 252 -14.21 15.04 -22.57
N ILE A 253 -13.48 14.86 -21.47
CA ILE A 253 -12.32 13.96 -21.41
C ILE A 253 -12.73 12.53 -21.78
N ALA A 254 -13.79 12.00 -21.17
CA ALA A 254 -14.26 10.64 -21.42
C ALA A 254 -14.73 10.44 -22.87
N ALA A 255 -15.48 11.39 -23.42
CA ALA A 255 -15.93 11.36 -24.81
C ALA A 255 -14.75 11.43 -25.80
N CYS A 256 -13.73 12.22 -25.49
CA CYS A 256 -12.52 12.27 -26.29
C CYS A 256 -11.74 10.95 -26.20
N LEU A 257 -11.62 10.36 -25.01
CA LEU A 257 -10.93 9.09 -24.80
C LEU A 257 -11.61 7.94 -25.56
N ASP A 258 -12.95 7.92 -25.61
CA ASP A 258 -13.71 6.97 -26.46
C ASP A 258 -13.37 7.11 -27.94
N ALA A 259 -13.12 8.33 -28.42
CA ALA A 259 -12.73 8.56 -29.81
C ALA A 259 -11.31 8.07 -30.09
N ILE A 260 -10.35 8.34 -29.20
CA ILE A 260 -8.91 8.22 -29.51
C ILE A 260 -8.23 6.96 -28.97
N ALA A 261 -8.81 6.22 -28.02
CA ALA A 261 -8.16 5.08 -27.37
C ALA A 261 -8.18 3.78 -28.22
N GLY A 262 -7.13 2.97 -28.10
CA GLY A 262 -7.01 1.64 -28.68
C GLY A 262 -5.87 1.48 -29.68
N ASN A 263 -5.37 0.26 -29.82
CA ASN A 263 -4.28 -0.09 -30.74
C ASN A 263 -4.61 0.30 -32.19
N ASP A 264 -3.63 0.83 -32.92
CA ASP A 264 -3.75 1.23 -34.34
C ASP A 264 -2.98 0.30 -35.31
N GLY A 265 -2.24 -0.67 -34.79
CA GLY A 265 -1.41 -1.60 -35.56
C GLY A 265 -0.10 -0.99 -36.07
N ILE A 266 0.21 0.26 -35.71
CA ILE A 266 1.41 1.00 -36.13
C ILE A 266 2.32 1.26 -34.94
N ASP A 267 1.82 1.82 -33.83
CA ASP A 267 2.64 2.17 -32.66
C ASP A 267 2.88 0.98 -31.74
N ASP A 268 4.12 0.50 -31.67
CA ASP A 268 4.49 -0.62 -30.81
C ASP A 268 4.35 -0.35 -29.30
N ARG A 269 4.15 0.91 -28.86
CA ARG A 269 3.74 1.22 -27.49
C ARG A 269 2.35 0.69 -27.16
N SER A 270 1.47 0.63 -28.16
CA SER A 270 0.04 0.32 -27.99
C SER A 270 -0.30 -1.18 -28.06
N LEU A 271 0.71 -2.05 -28.14
CA LEU A 271 0.52 -3.51 -28.27
C LEU A 271 -0.27 -4.13 -27.11
N GLY A 272 -0.20 -3.55 -25.92
CA GLY A 272 -0.96 -3.99 -24.75
C GLY A 272 -2.43 -3.51 -24.72
N SER A 273 -2.80 -2.60 -25.62
CA SER A 273 -4.14 -2.00 -25.67
C SER A 273 -5.10 -2.84 -26.51
N LEU A 274 -6.39 -2.80 -26.14
CA LEU A 274 -7.46 -3.39 -26.95
C LEU A 274 -7.60 -2.65 -28.30
N PRO A 275 -8.21 -3.27 -29.31
CA PRO A 275 -8.47 -2.60 -30.58
C PRO A 275 -9.29 -1.31 -30.42
N HIS A 276 -9.08 -0.35 -31.32
CA HIS A 276 -9.91 0.86 -31.41
C HIS A 276 -11.41 0.54 -31.40
N GLY A 277 -12.19 1.31 -30.64
CA GLY A 277 -13.64 1.10 -30.47
C GLY A 277 -14.03 0.04 -29.43
N SER A 278 -13.08 -0.57 -28.74
CA SER A 278 -13.36 -1.55 -27.66
C SER A 278 -13.73 -0.90 -26.31
N PHE A 279 -13.48 0.40 -26.17
CA PHE A 279 -13.66 1.13 -24.91
C PHE A 279 -14.98 1.91 -24.88
N GLN A 280 -15.46 2.16 -23.66
CA GLN A 280 -16.71 2.87 -23.37
C GLN A 280 -16.52 3.62 -22.05
N PHE A 281 -15.84 4.76 -22.10
CA PHE A 281 -15.54 5.63 -20.98
C PHE A 281 -16.70 6.56 -20.66
N THR A 282 -17.37 7.13 -21.67
CA THR A 282 -18.54 8.00 -21.48
C THR A 282 -19.67 7.26 -20.78
N GLU A 283 -19.95 6.02 -21.18
CA GLU A 283 -20.99 5.19 -20.57
C GLU A 283 -20.73 4.96 -19.08
N SER A 284 -19.46 4.86 -18.67
CA SER A 284 -19.08 4.67 -17.27
C SER A 284 -19.42 5.87 -16.37
N LEU A 285 -19.64 7.06 -16.95
CA LEU A 285 -20.08 8.26 -16.24
C LEU A 285 -21.60 8.38 -16.13
N THR A 286 -22.36 7.73 -17.02
CA THR A 286 -23.83 7.84 -17.08
C THR A 286 -24.60 6.88 -16.17
N LEU A 287 -23.89 6.04 -15.42
CA LEU A 287 -24.50 5.12 -14.47
C LEU A 287 -24.98 5.88 -13.23
N GLU A 288 -26.16 5.58 -12.69
CA GLU A 288 -26.73 6.23 -11.50
C GLU A 288 -25.80 6.23 -10.27
N SER A 289 -24.79 5.35 -10.23
CA SER A 289 -23.77 5.26 -9.18
C SER A 289 -22.49 6.07 -9.45
N SER A 290 -22.43 6.88 -10.51
CA SER A 290 -21.21 7.62 -10.90
C SER A 290 -20.93 8.83 -10.01
N GLU A 291 -21.97 9.45 -9.45
CA GLU A 291 -21.86 10.59 -8.51
C GLU A 291 -21.48 10.13 -7.08
N SER A 292 -21.85 8.89 -6.72
CA SER A 292 -21.42 8.29 -5.45
C SER A 292 -20.06 7.62 -5.62
N LEU A 293 -19.15 7.88 -4.68
CA LEU A 293 -17.85 7.22 -4.56
C LEU A 293 -17.84 6.15 -3.46
N ALA A 294 -19.02 5.72 -3.01
CA ALA A 294 -19.17 4.72 -1.96
C ALA A 294 -18.38 3.43 -2.25
N GLY A 295 -17.52 3.06 -1.29
CA GLY A 295 -16.68 1.86 -1.36
C GLY A 295 -15.38 2.01 -2.15
N LEU A 296 -15.09 3.18 -2.72
CA LEU A 296 -13.77 3.46 -3.28
C LEU A 296 -12.78 3.89 -2.19
N ARG A 297 -11.56 3.35 -2.24
CA ARG A 297 -10.44 3.70 -1.37
C ARG A 297 -9.48 4.62 -2.11
N ILE A 298 -9.24 5.80 -1.55
CA ILE A 298 -8.43 6.87 -2.14
C ILE A 298 -7.25 7.12 -1.21
N GLY A 299 -6.03 6.93 -1.71
CA GLY A 299 -4.81 7.21 -0.95
C GLY A 299 -4.27 8.62 -1.22
N ILE A 300 -4.16 9.49 -0.22
CA ILE A 300 -3.39 10.74 -0.30
C ILE A 300 -1.90 10.38 -0.22
N LEU A 301 -1.14 10.61 -1.29
CA LEU A 301 0.27 10.25 -1.31
C LEU A 301 1.11 11.27 -0.51
N ARG A 302 1.64 10.85 0.63
CA ARG A 302 2.45 11.69 1.54
C ARG A 302 3.62 12.36 0.81
N GLU A 303 4.40 11.59 0.06
CA GLU A 303 5.57 12.11 -0.66
C GLU A 303 5.17 13.15 -1.73
N GLY A 304 3.94 13.09 -2.26
CA GLY A 304 3.43 14.11 -3.18
C GLY A 304 2.97 15.40 -2.49
N MET A 305 2.71 15.36 -1.18
CA MET A 305 2.19 16.48 -0.38
C MET A 305 3.28 17.22 0.39
N GLU A 306 4.31 16.52 0.86
CA GLU A 306 5.24 17.01 1.88
C GLU A 306 6.62 17.46 1.36
N GLN A 307 6.84 17.41 0.05
CA GLN A 307 8.06 17.97 -0.52
C GLN A 307 8.16 19.46 -0.20
N ALA A 308 9.36 19.92 0.18
CA ALA A 308 9.61 21.32 0.56
C ALA A 308 9.23 22.35 -0.52
N ILE A 309 9.17 21.93 -1.79
CA ILE A 309 8.75 22.79 -2.91
C ILE A 309 7.24 23.02 -2.98
N VAL A 310 6.43 22.17 -2.32
CA VAL A 310 4.97 22.29 -2.29
C VAL A 310 4.58 23.49 -1.43
N GLN A 311 3.89 24.46 -2.04
CA GLN A 311 3.36 25.62 -1.33
C GLN A 311 2.31 25.18 -0.30
N PRO A 312 2.36 25.69 0.95
CA PRO A 312 1.40 25.35 1.99
C PRO A 312 -0.06 25.54 1.55
N ALA A 313 -0.37 26.66 0.87
CA ALA A 313 -1.71 26.94 0.37
C ALA A 313 -2.20 25.90 -0.65
N VAL A 314 -1.30 25.38 -1.49
CA VAL A 314 -1.61 24.31 -2.45
C VAL A 314 -1.85 22.99 -1.73
N ARG A 315 -0.96 22.61 -0.80
CA ARG A 315 -1.11 21.41 0.03
C ARG A 315 -2.45 21.43 0.76
N GLU A 316 -2.78 22.52 1.43
CA GLU A 316 -4.00 22.65 2.23
C GLU A 316 -5.27 22.56 1.37
N LEU A 317 -5.31 23.26 0.23
CA LEU A 317 -6.45 23.17 -0.69
C LEU A 317 -6.65 21.75 -1.22
N VAL A 318 -5.57 21.06 -1.58
CA VAL A 318 -5.64 19.68 -2.06
C VAL A 318 -6.06 18.72 -0.95
N LEU A 319 -5.58 18.89 0.28
CA LEU A 319 -6.07 18.10 1.44
C LEU A 319 -7.57 18.34 1.68
N LYS A 320 -8.01 19.60 1.68
CA LYS A 320 -9.43 19.94 1.84
C LYS A 320 -10.29 19.34 0.73
N ALA A 321 -9.80 19.37 -0.52
CA ALA A 321 -10.49 18.77 -1.65
C ALA A 321 -10.52 17.23 -1.57
N ALA A 322 -9.40 16.61 -1.20
CA ALA A 322 -9.30 15.18 -0.95
C ALA A 322 -10.33 14.73 0.09
N LYS A 323 -10.41 15.41 1.23
CA LYS A 323 -11.36 15.10 2.30
C LYS A 323 -12.82 15.36 1.92
N LYS A 324 -13.09 16.32 1.02
CA LYS A 324 -14.44 16.48 0.46
C LYS A 324 -14.94 15.24 -0.30
N LEU A 325 -14.06 14.41 -0.87
CA LEU A 325 -14.46 13.16 -1.52
C LEU A 325 -15.09 12.14 -0.54
N GLU A 326 -14.81 12.27 0.77
CA GLU A 326 -15.49 11.47 1.81
C GLU A 326 -16.99 11.77 1.87
N HIS A 327 -17.40 13.01 1.59
CA HIS A 327 -18.82 13.40 1.52
C HIS A 327 -19.55 12.71 0.35
N LEU A 328 -18.80 12.25 -0.66
CA LEU A 328 -19.33 11.47 -1.79
C LEU A 328 -19.30 9.96 -1.50
N GLY A 329 -18.80 9.54 -0.35
CA GLY A 329 -18.77 8.14 0.11
C GLY A 329 -17.43 7.42 -0.05
N ALA A 330 -16.38 8.09 -0.56
CA ALA A 330 -15.06 7.48 -0.61
C ALA A 330 -14.42 7.34 0.78
N THR A 331 -13.56 6.34 0.96
CA THR A 331 -12.61 6.29 2.08
C THR A 331 -11.33 6.99 1.64
N VAL A 332 -10.87 8.01 2.37
CA VAL A 332 -9.69 8.81 2.00
C VAL A 332 -8.64 8.74 3.10
N GLU A 333 -7.53 8.05 2.84
CA GLU A 333 -6.46 7.75 3.82
C GLU A 333 -5.11 8.26 3.31
N GLU A 334 -4.19 8.64 4.20
CA GLU A 334 -2.81 8.88 3.77
C GLU A 334 -2.08 7.58 3.48
N VAL A 335 -1.22 7.60 2.46
CA VAL A 335 -0.37 6.47 2.08
C VAL A 335 1.03 6.96 1.76
N SER A 336 2.00 6.06 1.88
CA SER A 336 3.40 6.32 1.55
C SER A 336 3.90 5.41 0.44
N ILE A 337 4.60 6.01 -0.52
CA ILE A 337 5.44 5.35 -1.53
C ILE A 337 6.74 6.17 -1.61
N PRO A 338 7.76 5.87 -0.79
CA PRO A 338 8.98 6.69 -0.69
C PRO A 338 9.70 6.85 -2.04
N MET A 339 9.63 5.82 -2.88
CA MET A 339 10.21 5.82 -4.23
C MET A 339 9.61 6.87 -5.18
N HIS A 340 8.50 7.52 -4.83
CA HIS A 340 7.97 8.68 -5.54
C HIS A 340 9.04 9.75 -5.75
N LEU A 341 9.86 9.98 -4.72
CA LEU A 341 10.89 11.03 -4.70
C LEU A 341 12.06 10.75 -5.67
N GLU A 342 12.26 9.49 -6.07
CA GLU A 342 13.28 9.10 -7.06
C GLU A 342 12.85 9.40 -8.50
N GLY A 343 11.52 9.51 -8.73
CA GLY A 343 10.92 9.66 -10.05
C GLY A 343 11.49 10.80 -10.89
N PRO A 344 11.61 12.03 -10.34
CA PRO A 344 12.19 13.15 -11.07
C PRO A 344 13.62 12.92 -11.55
N ALA A 345 14.45 12.21 -10.76
CA ALA A 345 15.83 11.89 -11.15
C ALA A 345 15.85 10.84 -12.27
N VAL A 346 15.07 9.77 -12.13
CA VAL A 346 14.94 8.70 -13.15
C VAL A 346 14.47 9.28 -14.48
N TRP A 347 13.39 10.06 -14.45
CA TRP A 347 12.82 10.75 -15.61
C TRP A 347 13.85 11.68 -16.28
N THR A 348 14.60 12.44 -15.47
CA THR A 348 15.62 13.36 -15.98
C THR A 348 16.68 12.60 -16.79
N ILE A 349 17.18 11.47 -16.29
CA ILE A 349 18.17 10.67 -17.02
C ILE A 349 17.59 10.12 -18.33
N GLN A 350 16.37 9.60 -18.30
CA GLN A 350 15.69 9.07 -19.50
C GLN A 350 15.56 10.15 -20.58
N GLN A 351 14.98 11.30 -20.21
CA GLN A 351 14.73 12.41 -21.13
C GLN A 351 16.01 13.11 -21.60
N ARG A 352 17.06 13.20 -20.78
CA ARG A 352 18.33 13.79 -21.26
C ARG A 352 19.03 12.88 -22.25
N ILE A 353 19.04 11.56 -22.05
CA ILE A 353 19.72 10.64 -22.97
C ILE A 353 18.86 10.40 -24.23
N SER A 354 17.66 9.84 -24.08
CA SER A 354 16.82 9.51 -25.24
C SER A 354 16.23 10.76 -25.89
N GLY A 355 15.80 11.75 -25.10
CA GLY A 355 15.27 12.99 -25.65
C GLY A 355 16.31 13.78 -26.46
N ALA A 356 17.60 13.76 -26.05
CA ALA A 356 18.66 14.34 -26.87
C ALA A 356 18.91 13.53 -28.14
N ALA A 357 18.91 12.20 -28.08
CA ALA A 357 19.00 11.37 -29.27
C ALA A 357 17.85 11.66 -30.25
N GLY A 358 16.63 11.84 -29.73
CA GLY A 358 15.48 12.34 -30.47
C GLY A 358 15.76 13.68 -31.12
N VAL A 359 16.09 14.72 -30.36
CA VAL A 359 16.43 16.04 -30.91
C VAL A 359 17.60 15.99 -31.91
N LEU A 360 18.51 15.02 -31.85
CA LEU A 360 19.62 14.88 -32.79
C LEU A 360 19.31 14.00 -34.01
N GLY A 361 18.10 13.42 -34.10
CA GLY A 361 17.71 12.54 -35.22
C GLY A 361 18.31 11.14 -35.14
N GLN A 362 18.61 10.70 -33.93
CA GLN A 362 19.29 9.43 -33.61
C GLN A 362 18.34 8.42 -32.93
N SER A 363 17.02 8.66 -32.94
CA SER A 363 16.04 7.71 -32.41
C SER A 363 15.90 6.50 -33.33
N HIS A 364 16.16 5.29 -32.81
CA HIS A 364 16.10 4.04 -33.56
C HIS A 364 15.64 2.86 -32.68
N GLY A 365 15.40 1.69 -33.29
CA GLY A 365 15.12 0.44 -32.57
C GLY A 365 13.65 0.17 -32.24
N ARG A 366 12.73 0.89 -32.88
CA ARG A 366 11.27 0.77 -32.67
C ARG A 366 10.54 0.36 -33.93
N ARG A 367 9.38 -0.28 -33.76
CA ARG A 367 8.46 -0.66 -34.84
C ARG A 367 7.29 0.31 -34.88
N GLY A 368 7.18 1.07 -35.98
CA GLY A 368 6.06 1.96 -36.22
C GLY A 368 6.37 3.02 -37.28
N LEU A 369 5.58 4.09 -37.28
CA LEU A 369 5.78 5.22 -38.19
C LEU A 369 6.91 6.12 -37.69
N CYS A 370 7.98 6.22 -38.48
CA CYS A 370 9.03 7.21 -38.30
C CYS A 370 8.70 8.47 -39.11
N LEU A 371 8.84 9.67 -38.52
CA LEU A 371 8.57 10.94 -39.18
C LEU A 371 9.79 11.38 -40.02
N THR A 372 10.09 10.66 -41.09
CA THR A 372 11.29 10.86 -41.94
C THR A 372 11.38 12.27 -42.54
N GLU A 373 10.26 12.85 -42.97
CA GLU A 373 10.19 14.22 -43.50
C GLU A 373 10.52 15.27 -42.42
N PHE A 374 10.14 15.00 -41.17
CA PHE A 374 10.51 15.84 -40.04
C PHE A 374 12.02 15.77 -39.77
N GLU A 375 12.62 14.57 -39.84
CA GLU A 375 14.08 14.39 -39.76
C GLU A 375 14.81 15.16 -40.87
N GLN A 376 14.32 15.06 -42.11
CA GLN A 376 14.88 15.79 -43.25
C GLN A 376 14.79 17.31 -43.07
N ALA A 377 13.69 17.82 -42.51
CA ALA A 377 13.49 19.25 -42.31
C ALA A 377 14.45 19.87 -41.27
N ARG A 378 15.03 19.07 -40.37
CA ARG A 378 15.85 19.54 -39.24
C ARG A 378 17.30 19.08 -39.26
N LEU A 379 17.71 18.27 -40.24
CA LEU A 379 19.08 17.79 -40.39
C LEU A 379 19.70 18.32 -41.69
N PRO A 380 21.04 18.57 -41.71
CA PRO A 380 21.98 18.47 -40.60
C PRO A 380 21.91 19.66 -39.64
N TRP A 381 22.43 19.46 -38.43
CA TRP A 381 22.57 20.54 -37.44
C TRP A 381 23.65 21.55 -37.84
N THR A 382 23.39 22.83 -37.57
CA THR A 382 24.36 23.93 -37.74
C THR A 382 24.52 24.69 -36.43
N ALA A 383 25.63 25.43 -36.30
CA ALA A 383 25.83 26.33 -35.16
C ALA A 383 24.73 27.41 -35.07
N GLU A 384 24.19 27.85 -36.21
CA GLU A 384 23.09 28.82 -36.27
C GLU A 384 21.79 28.23 -35.70
N ASN A 385 21.39 27.03 -36.14
CA ASN A 385 20.17 26.39 -35.67
C ASN A 385 20.27 26.10 -34.16
N PHE A 386 21.43 25.62 -33.70
CA PHE A 386 21.66 25.43 -32.27
C PHE A 386 21.59 26.74 -31.48
N ALA A 387 22.11 27.85 -32.02
CA ALA A 387 22.06 29.16 -31.36
C ALA A 387 20.63 29.71 -31.18
N LYS A 388 19.70 29.39 -32.10
CA LYS A 388 18.29 29.82 -32.04
C LYS A 388 17.46 29.05 -31.00
N LEU A 389 17.84 27.83 -30.65
CA LEU A 389 17.13 27.04 -29.64
C LEU A 389 16.95 27.78 -28.31
N PHE A 390 15.80 27.58 -27.69
CA PHE A 390 15.57 28.02 -26.32
C PHE A 390 16.56 27.30 -25.36
N PRO A 391 17.01 27.96 -24.27
CA PRO A 391 17.96 27.37 -23.33
C PRO A 391 17.61 25.96 -22.83
N SER A 392 16.34 25.60 -22.60
CA SER A 392 15.98 24.26 -22.13
C SER A 392 16.25 23.16 -23.16
N THR A 393 15.99 23.44 -24.44
CA THR A 393 16.29 22.52 -25.54
C THR A 393 17.80 22.37 -25.71
N LYS A 394 18.56 23.48 -25.66
CA LYS A 394 20.04 23.45 -25.64
C LYS A 394 20.56 22.59 -24.49
N ASN A 395 20.01 22.78 -23.28
CA ASN A 395 20.40 22.03 -22.10
C ASN A 395 20.09 20.53 -22.23
N THR A 396 19.00 20.17 -22.92
CA THR A 396 18.68 18.76 -23.24
C THR A 396 19.78 18.14 -24.10
N VAL A 397 20.16 18.80 -25.20
CA VAL A 397 21.20 18.32 -26.12
C VAL A 397 22.57 18.23 -25.42
N ILE A 398 22.98 19.28 -24.70
CA ILE A 398 24.27 19.32 -24.00
C ILE A 398 24.37 18.19 -22.97
N ASN A 399 23.36 18.05 -22.11
CA ASN A 399 23.37 17.03 -21.07
C ASN A 399 23.28 15.62 -21.67
N GLY A 400 22.52 15.43 -22.74
CA GLY A 400 22.41 14.13 -23.40
C GLY A 400 23.72 13.65 -24.00
N ILE A 401 24.42 14.52 -24.74
CA ILE A 401 25.76 14.22 -25.28
C ILE A 401 26.74 13.92 -24.14
N TYR A 402 26.70 14.71 -23.06
CA TYR A 402 27.54 14.49 -21.89
C TYR A 402 27.27 13.14 -21.22
N LEU A 403 26.00 12.80 -20.97
CA LEU A 403 25.61 11.56 -20.30
C LEU A 403 25.91 10.33 -21.17
N ALA A 404 25.61 10.38 -22.47
CA ALA A 404 25.90 9.30 -23.40
C ALA A 404 27.40 8.98 -23.49
N LYS A 405 28.25 10.02 -23.39
CA LYS A 405 29.71 9.87 -23.42
C LYS A 405 30.29 9.36 -22.09
N ASN A 406 29.84 9.91 -20.96
CA ASN A 406 30.50 9.70 -19.66
C ASN A 406 29.85 8.61 -18.80
N PHE A 407 28.59 8.24 -19.07
CA PHE A 407 27.84 7.27 -18.27
C PHE A 407 27.19 6.18 -19.14
N PRO A 408 28.00 5.36 -19.86
CA PRO A 408 27.46 4.28 -20.68
C PRO A 408 26.66 3.28 -19.82
N GLY A 409 25.51 2.85 -20.33
CA GLY A 409 24.60 1.94 -19.61
C GLY A 409 23.67 2.60 -18.59
N LEU A 410 23.86 3.89 -18.26
CA LEU A 410 23.04 4.60 -17.27
C LEU A 410 21.55 4.65 -17.66
N TYR A 411 21.24 4.82 -18.95
CA TYR A 411 19.86 4.77 -19.44
C TYR A 411 19.18 3.43 -19.09
N GLY A 412 19.87 2.30 -19.29
CA GLY A 412 19.35 0.97 -18.93
C GLY A 412 19.11 0.82 -17.43
N LYS A 413 19.99 1.39 -16.59
CA LYS A 413 19.77 1.45 -15.13
C LYS A 413 18.53 2.28 -14.78
N ALA A 414 18.36 3.45 -15.39
CA ALA A 414 17.18 4.30 -15.17
C ALA A 414 15.87 3.59 -15.54
N VAL A 415 15.84 2.88 -16.67
CA VAL A 415 14.69 2.03 -17.07
C VAL A 415 14.38 0.95 -16.03
N ASN A 416 15.41 0.27 -15.50
CA ASN A 416 15.22 -0.76 -14.47
C ASN A 416 14.68 -0.19 -13.15
N ILE A 417 15.16 0.98 -12.72
CA ILE A 417 14.64 1.67 -11.53
C ILE A 417 13.20 2.15 -11.79
N GLY A 418 12.91 2.71 -12.96
CA GLY A 418 11.55 3.10 -13.34
C GLY A 418 10.55 1.95 -13.24
N ARG A 419 10.95 0.73 -13.63
CA ARG A 419 10.15 -0.49 -13.39
C ARG A 419 9.93 -0.75 -11.90
N GLN A 420 10.98 -0.68 -11.08
CA GLN A 420 10.85 -0.89 -9.64
C GLN A 420 9.86 0.11 -9.01
N ILE A 421 9.90 1.37 -9.42
CA ILE A 421 8.95 2.39 -8.95
C ILE A 421 7.53 2.04 -9.40
N ARG A 422 7.35 1.57 -10.64
CA ARG A 422 6.03 1.11 -11.13
C ARG A 422 5.48 -0.03 -10.28
N ASP A 423 6.31 -1.03 -9.96
CA ASP A 423 5.89 -2.18 -9.16
C ASP A 423 5.42 -1.74 -7.75
N ALA A 424 6.09 -0.74 -7.15
CA ALA A 424 5.68 -0.16 -5.86
C ALA A 424 4.33 0.59 -5.94
N TYR A 425 4.06 1.29 -7.05
CA TYR A 425 2.75 1.91 -7.27
C TYR A 425 1.65 0.88 -7.46
N GLU A 426 1.86 -0.16 -8.27
CA GLU A 426 0.87 -1.22 -8.49
C GLU A 426 0.58 -2.02 -7.21
N GLU A 427 1.60 -2.25 -6.35
CA GLU A 427 1.39 -2.84 -5.03
C GLU A 427 0.42 -1.99 -4.18
N LYS A 428 0.66 -0.66 -4.15
CA LYS A 428 -0.22 0.25 -3.40
C LYS A 428 -1.60 0.37 -4.05
N LEU A 429 -1.70 0.38 -5.37
CA LEU A 429 -2.96 0.41 -6.12
C LEU A 429 -3.70 -0.94 -6.12
N GLY A 430 -3.10 -2.01 -5.60
CA GLY A 430 -3.81 -3.22 -5.17
C GLY A 430 -4.58 -3.03 -3.86
N GLN A 431 -4.18 -2.04 -3.06
CA GLN A 431 -4.78 -1.69 -1.76
C GLN A 431 -5.69 -0.46 -1.85
N TYR A 432 -5.51 0.41 -2.85
CA TYR A 432 -6.30 1.63 -3.06
C TYR A 432 -6.74 1.71 -4.51
N ASP A 433 -7.95 2.22 -4.75
CA ASP A 433 -8.49 2.34 -6.11
C ASP A 433 -7.77 3.44 -6.90
N VAL A 434 -7.39 4.53 -6.22
CA VAL A 434 -6.57 5.62 -6.76
C VAL A 434 -5.69 6.23 -5.68
N LEU A 435 -4.66 6.96 -6.13
CA LEU A 435 -3.85 7.86 -5.33
C LEU A 435 -4.10 9.31 -5.73
N ILE A 436 -4.05 10.23 -4.77
CA ILE A 436 -4.21 11.67 -4.99
C ILE A 436 -3.08 12.49 -4.37
N MET A 437 -2.73 13.57 -5.05
CA MET A 437 -1.69 14.53 -4.63
C MET A 437 -1.86 15.85 -5.41
N PRO A 438 -1.13 16.93 -5.07
CA PRO A 438 -1.17 18.16 -5.85
C PRO A 438 -0.54 17.87 -7.22
N THR A 439 -1.17 18.38 -8.27
CA THR A 439 -0.64 18.19 -9.63
C THR A 439 0.66 18.96 -9.78
N THR A 440 0.67 20.21 -9.36
CA THR A 440 1.85 21.07 -9.31
C THR A 440 2.13 21.47 -7.86
N PRO A 441 3.39 21.61 -7.46
CA PRO A 441 3.73 22.00 -6.09
C PRO A 441 3.34 23.45 -5.77
N TYR A 442 3.19 24.29 -6.78
CA TYR A 442 2.78 25.69 -6.65
C TYR A 442 1.79 26.08 -7.75
N VAL A 443 1.07 27.19 -7.55
CA VAL A 443 0.23 27.82 -8.58
C VAL A 443 1.07 28.42 -9.71
N ALA A 444 0.43 28.91 -10.77
CA ALA A 444 1.17 29.44 -11.93
C ALA A 444 2.17 30.54 -11.52
N PRO A 445 3.46 30.40 -11.85
CA PRO A 445 4.46 31.44 -11.60
C PRO A 445 4.36 32.55 -12.65
N LYS A 446 4.99 33.70 -12.40
CA LYS A 446 5.22 34.71 -13.44
C LYS A 446 6.11 34.16 -14.55
N HIS A 447 5.98 34.73 -15.75
CA HIS A 447 6.90 34.40 -16.84
C HIS A 447 8.35 34.71 -16.45
N GLY A 448 9.27 33.86 -16.92
CA GLY A 448 10.70 34.09 -16.75
C GLY A 448 11.22 35.20 -17.65
N VAL A 449 12.47 35.60 -17.41
CA VAL A 449 13.19 36.59 -18.22
C VAL A 449 14.20 35.89 -19.12
N ARG A 450 14.30 36.35 -20.38
CA ARG A 450 15.26 35.83 -21.38
C ARG A 450 16.65 36.49 -21.23
N ASP A 451 17.21 36.48 -20.01
CA ASP A 451 18.50 37.11 -19.70
C ASP A 451 19.65 36.08 -19.76
N THR A 452 19.67 35.13 -18.83
CA THR A 452 20.65 34.03 -18.81
C THR A 452 19.96 32.67 -18.92
N PRO A 453 20.64 31.61 -19.38
CA PRO A 453 20.06 30.27 -19.39
C PRO A 453 19.48 29.84 -18.03
N ARG A 454 20.16 30.16 -16.93
CA ARG A 454 19.72 29.82 -15.58
C ARG A 454 18.44 30.57 -15.19
N THR A 455 18.41 31.89 -15.36
CA THR A 455 17.27 32.73 -14.97
C THR A 455 16.01 32.42 -15.80
N CYS A 456 16.17 31.85 -17.01
CA CYS A 456 15.04 31.34 -17.81
C CYS A 456 14.32 30.17 -17.15
N PHE A 457 14.99 29.35 -16.32
CA PHE A 457 14.38 28.15 -15.72
C PHE A 457 13.79 28.41 -14.34
N GLU A 458 14.36 29.35 -13.59
CA GLU A 458 14.08 29.60 -12.17
C GLU A 458 12.60 29.57 -11.79
N PRO A 459 11.66 30.22 -12.52
CA PRO A 459 10.24 30.23 -12.15
C PRO A 459 9.54 28.86 -12.24
N SER A 460 10.10 27.90 -12.97
CA SER A 460 9.47 26.60 -13.26
C SER A 460 10.25 25.39 -12.72
N ILE A 461 11.32 25.63 -11.95
CA ILE A 461 12.13 24.56 -11.35
C ILE A 461 11.25 23.70 -10.43
N GLY A 462 11.33 22.39 -10.61
CA GLY A 462 10.60 21.41 -9.80
C GLY A 462 9.08 21.37 -10.02
N LEU A 463 8.54 22.09 -11.01
CA LEU A 463 7.10 22.09 -11.30
C LEU A 463 6.54 20.70 -11.62
N THR A 464 7.38 19.79 -12.12
CA THR A 464 7.01 18.43 -12.55
C THR A 464 7.30 17.33 -11.53
N THR A 465 7.68 17.65 -10.29
CA THR A 465 8.10 16.63 -9.31
C THR A 465 7.02 15.57 -9.06
N ASN A 466 5.75 15.99 -9.04
CA ASN A 466 4.60 15.09 -8.84
C ASN A 466 4.03 14.51 -10.15
N THR A 467 4.44 14.98 -11.33
CA THR A 467 3.87 14.54 -12.61
C THR A 467 4.77 13.59 -13.37
N ALA A 468 6.08 13.84 -13.37
CA ALA A 468 7.04 13.14 -14.21
C ALA A 468 7.10 11.63 -13.94
N ILE A 469 6.98 11.24 -12.67
CA ILE A 469 7.01 9.83 -12.26
C ILE A 469 5.92 8.97 -12.92
N PHE A 470 4.77 9.56 -13.26
CA PHE A 470 3.67 8.82 -13.89
C PHE A 470 3.87 8.63 -15.39
N ASN A 471 4.84 9.31 -16.00
CA ASN A 471 5.35 8.98 -17.33
C ASN A 471 6.27 7.76 -17.23
N VAL A 472 7.27 7.83 -16.33
CA VAL A 472 8.22 6.73 -16.06
C VAL A 472 7.52 5.41 -15.77
N THR A 473 6.46 5.46 -14.98
CA THR A 473 5.73 4.26 -14.54
C THR A 473 4.59 3.88 -15.48
N GLY A 474 4.17 4.78 -16.37
CA GLY A 474 3.09 4.56 -17.33
C GLY A 474 1.66 4.66 -16.79
N HIS A 475 1.44 4.86 -15.48
CA HIS A 475 0.11 4.91 -14.86
C HIS A 475 -0.77 6.04 -15.40
N PRO A 476 -2.09 5.84 -15.56
CA PRO A 476 -3.01 6.91 -15.92
C PRO A 476 -3.12 7.93 -14.78
N ALA A 477 -3.08 9.22 -15.13
CA ALA A 477 -3.15 10.32 -14.17
C ALA A 477 -3.97 11.50 -14.74
N MET A 478 -4.97 11.96 -13.99
CA MET A 478 -5.85 13.06 -14.35
C MET A 478 -5.72 14.20 -13.35
N THR A 479 -5.58 15.44 -13.83
CA THR A 479 -5.74 16.62 -12.97
C THR A 479 -7.15 17.16 -13.06
N ILE A 480 -7.70 17.59 -11.92
CA ILE A 480 -8.94 18.35 -11.82
C ILE A 480 -8.73 19.60 -10.97
N PRO A 481 -9.36 20.74 -11.30
CA PRO A 481 -9.25 21.96 -10.51
C PRO A 481 -10.01 21.84 -9.19
N VAL A 482 -9.40 22.34 -8.11
CA VAL A 482 -9.96 22.21 -6.75
C VAL A 482 -10.10 23.52 -5.97
N GLY A 483 -9.53 24.61 -6.47
CA GLY A 483 -9.66 25.94 -5.85
C GLY A 483 -8.63 26.92 -6.39
N PHE A 484 -8.47 28.04 -5.68
CA PHE A 484 -7.46 29.07 -5.98
C PHE A 484 -6.55 29.34 -4.79
N ALA A 485 -5.24 29.41 -5.03
CA ALA A 485 -4.22 29.82 -4.05
C ALA A 485 -3.49 31.10 -4.49
N PRO A 486 -2.90 31.86 -3.54
CA PRO A 486 -2.15 33.07 -3.87
C PRO A 486 -0.87 32.74 -4.65
N ALA A 487 -0.51 33.59 -5.60
CA ALA A 487 0.77 33.52 -6.29
C ALA A 487 1.91 33.93 -5.35
N LYS A 488 3.07 33.27 -5.46
CA LYS A 488 4.24 33.55 -4.62
C LYS A 488 4.75 34.99 -4.79
N GLU A 489 4.71 35.48 -6.02
CA GLU A 489 5.26 36.79 -6.41
C GLU A 489 4.28 37.94 -6.17
N ASP A 490 3.00 37.65 -6.00
CA ASP A 490 1.94 38.63 -5.72
C ASP A 490 0.75 37.93 -5.05
N PRO A 491 0.66 37.95 -3.70
CA PRO A 491 -0.43 37.29 -2.98
C PRO A 491 -1.83 37.84 -3.29
N ALA A 492 -1.94 39.04 -3.90
CA ALA A 492 -3.23 39.56 -4.35
C ALA A 492 -3.75 38.85 -5.62
N VAL A 493 -2.89 38.12 -6.32
CA VAL A 493 -3.24 37.32 -7.49
C VAL A 493 -3.55 35.89 -7.04
N MET A 494 -4.80 35.49 -7.23
CA MET A 494 -5.29 34.14 -6.92
C MET A 494 -5.32 33.28 -8.20
N LEU A 495 -4.66 32.13 -8.20
CA LEU A 495 -4.48 31.27 -9.36
C LEU A 495 -4.96 29.83 -9.09
N PRO A 496 -5.41 29.09 -10.13
CA PRO A 496 -5.96 27.76 -9.95
C PRO A 496 -4.98 26.75 -9.33
N VAL A 497 -5.53 25.81 -8.56
CA VAL A 497 -4.85 24.65 -8.00
C VAL A 497 -5.49 23.38 -8.57
N GLY A 498 -4.66 22.46 -9.08
CA GLY A 498 -5.09 21.15 -9.55
C GLY A 498 -4.75 20.01 -8.58
N MET A 499 -5.72 19.14 -8.31
CA MET A 499 -5.50 17.85 -7.66
C MET A 499 -5.36 16.76 -8.73
N GLN A 500 -4.28 15.99 -8.66
CA GLN A 500 -4.04 14.87 -9.55
C GLN A 500 -4.59 13.59 -8.92
N ILE A 501 -5.32 12.80 -9.72
CA ILE A 501 -5.86 11.48 -9.40
C ILE A 501 -5.13 10.45 -10.28
N VAL A 502 -4.48 9.49 -9.66
CA VAL A 502 -3.67 8.46 -10.31
C VAL A 502 -4.29 7.09 -10.03
N GLY A 503 -4.51 6.29 -11.07
CA GLY A 503 -5.05 4.94 -10.92
C GLY A 503 -4.05 3.88 -11.35
N GLY A 504 -4.40 2.62 -11.11
CA GLY A 504 -3.67 1.47 -11.66
C GLY A 504 -3.67 1.47 -13.19
N LEU A 505 -2.76 0.71 -13.79
CA LEU A 505 -2.72 0.56 -15.25
C LEU A 505 -4.09 0.09 -15.79
N TRP A 506 -4.56 0.73 -16.85
CA TRP A 506 -5.86 0.44 -17.51
C TRP A 506 -7.10 0.73 -16.64
N ARG A 507 -6.98 1.56 -15.60
CA ARG A 507 -8.07 1.93 -14.67
C ARG A 507 -8.64 3.34 -14.92
N GLU A 508 -8.59 3.85 -16.15
CA GLU A 508 -9.08 5.20 -16.50
C GLU A 508 -10.53 5.41 -16.08
N ARG A 509 -11.40 4.39 -16.20
CA ARG A 509 -12.81 4.48 -15.76
C ARG A 509 -12.95 4.87 -14.29
N THR A 510 -12.08 4.38 -13.42
CA THR A 510 -12.10 4.71 -11.99
C THR A 510 -11.71 6.17 -11.77
N ILE A 511 -10.64 6.62 -12.43
CA ILE A 511 -10.17 8.01 -12.34
C ILE A 511 -11.23 8.98 -12.87
N LEU A 512 -11.82 8.67 -14.03
CA LEU A 512 -12.89 9.44 -14.65
C LEU A 512 -14.13 9.51 -13.76
N ARG A 513 -14.54 8.40 -13.13
CA ARG A 513 -15.66 8.40 -12.17
C ARG A 513 -15.41 9.36 -11.00
N ILE A 514 -14.22 9.32 -10.40
CA ILE A 514 -13.88 10.19 -9.25
C ILE A 514 -13.87 11.66 -9.68
N GLY A 515 -13.25 11.98 -10.81
CA GLY A 515 -13.28 13.35 -11.34
C GLY A 515 -14.69 13.83 -11.66
N HIS A 516 -15.53 12.98 -12.24
CA HIS A 516 -16.91 13.33 -12.59
C HIS A 516 -17.76 13.57 -11.34
N ALA A 517 -17.61 12.73 -10.31
CA ALA A 517 -18.27 12.92 -9.02
C ALA A 517 -17.84 14.23 -8.35
N TRP A 518 -16.54 14.57 -8.40
CA TRP A 518 -16.04 15.85 -7.92
C TRP A 518 -16.68 17.02 -8.67
N GLU A 519 -16.62 17.02 -10.00
CA GLU A 519 -17.13 18.09 -10.85
C GLU A 519 -18.65 18.29 -10.67
N SER A 520 -19.41 17.21 -10.49
CA SER A 520 -20.86 17.26 -10.34
C SER A 520 -21.30 17.76 -8.96
N SER A 521 -20.45 17.60 -7.93
CA SER A 521 -20.81 17.87 -6.55
C SER A 521 -20.22 19.16 -5.99
N PHE A 522 -19.11 19.63 -6.54
CA PHE A 522 -18.36 20.75 -5.97
C PHE A 522 -18.02 21.82 -7.01
N ASN A 523 -18.35 23.08 -6.69
CA ASN A 523 -17.91 24.22 -7.46
C ASN A 523 -16.54 24.71 -6.95
N TRP A 524 -15.47 24.23 -7.58
CA TRP A 524 -14.10 24.64 -7.22
C TRP A 524 -13.88 26.15 -7.38
N LYS A 525 -14.65 26.85 -8.23
CA LYS A 525 -14.45 28.29 -8.48
C LYS A 525 -14.80 29.18 -7.29
N GLU A 526 -15.61 28.66 -6.38
CA GLU A 526 -15.99 29.33 -5.12
C GLU A 526 -14.97 29.08 -4.01
N THR A 527 -14.05 28.14 -4.19
CA THR A 527 -13.03 27.78 -3.19
C THR A 527 -11.78 28.63 -3.39
N ARG A 528 -11.46 29.48 -2.42
CA ARG A 528 -10.25 30.30 -2.38
C ARG A 528 -9.50 30.08 -1.08
N PHE A 529 -8.18 30.05 -1.13
CA PHE A 529 -7.34 30.18 0.05
C PHE A 529 -7.50 31.60 0.63
N SER A 530 -7.71 31.72 1.95
CA SER A 530 -7.86 33.00 2.65
C SER A 530 -6.82 33.12 3.75
N ASP A 531 -5.98 34.15 3.69
CA ASP A 531 -4.93 34.48 4.67
C ASP A 531 -5.46 35.04 6.01
N THR A 532 -6.79 35.04 6.24
CA THR A 532 -7.31 35.29 7.58
C THR A 532 -6.88 34.12 8.46
N ALA A 533 -5.89 34.39 9.31
CA ALA A 533 -5.55 33.57 10.46
C ALA A 533 -6.81 32.92 11.01
N VAL A 534 -6.84 31.59 10.99
CA VAL A 534 -7.59 30.87 12.01
C VAL A 534 -6.79 31.11 13.29
N SER A 535 -7.11 32.22 13.98
CA SER A 535 -7.08 32.15 15.42
C SER A 535 -8.06 31.04 15.82
N GLN A 536 -7.75 30.36 16.91
CA GLN A 536 -8.48 29.21 17.46
C GLN A 536 -9.93 29.55 17.92
N GLN A 537 -10.59 30.55 17.33
CA GLN A 537 -11.86 31.12 17.81
C GLN A 537 -13.01 31.20 16.78
N ASP A 538 -12.81 30.98 15.47
CA ASP A 538 -13.89 31.15 14.47
C ASP A 538 -14.45 29.84 13.86
N LEU A 539 -14.41 28.72 14.59
CA LEU A 539 -15.30 27.57 14.34
C LEU A 539 -16.63 27.66 15.11
N HIS A 540 -16.86 28.77 15.83
CA HIS A 540 -18.10 29.09 16.53
C HIS A 540 -18.85 30.24 15.83
N ALA A 541 -19.57 29.96 14.74
CA ALA A 541 -20.82 30.66 14.38
C ALA A 541 -21.35 30.25 13.00
N SER A 542 -22.14 29.17 12.93
CA SER A 542 -23.28 29.11 12.00
C SER A 542 -24.30 28.07 12.43
N CYS A 543 -24.90 28.23 13.61
CA CYS A 543 -26.14 27.56 14.00
C CYS A 543 -26.88 28.41 15.03
N ASP A 544 -27.26 29.63 14.66
CA ASP A 544 -28.30 30.36 15.38
C ASP A 544 -29.46 30.63 14.42
N GLY A 545 -30.59 29.99 14.68
CA GLY A 545 -31.74 30.14 13.80
C GLY A 545 -33.02 29.36 14.09
N ILE A 546 -33.19 28.61 15.20
CA ILE A 546 -34.55 28.29 15.69
C ILE A 546 -34.60 28.34 17.22
N ASN A 547 -35.32 29.35 17.68
CA ASN A 547 -35.62 29.72 19.05
C ASN A 547 -36.71 28.81 19.64
N VAL A 548 -36.44 28.09 20.74
CA VAL A 548 -37.49 27.59 21.65
C VAL A 548 -37.03 27.68 23.12
N ASN A 549 -37.38 28.80 23.74
CA ASN A 549 -37.62 29.03 25.17
C ASN A 549 -37.27 27.91 26.19
N GLY A 550 -36.22 28.16 26.98
CA GLY A 550 -36.32 28.33 28.43
C GLY A 550 -36.50 27.09 29.32
N LYS A 551 -35.38 26.60 29.89
CA LYS A 551 -35.16 26.35 31.34
C LYS A 551 -33.78 25.70 31.56
N ARG A 552 -32.93 26.31 32.41
CA ARG A 552 -31.68 25.70 32.92
C ARG A 552 -32.00 24.53 33.88
N PRO A 553 -31.12 23.52 33.95
CA PRO A 553 -30.67 23.01 35.24
C PRO A 553 -29.13 22.91 35.27
N LEU A 554 -28.47 23.69 36.14
CA LEU A 554 -27.76 23.24 37.35
C LEU A 554 -26.39 22.58 37.06
N GLU A 555 -25.35 23.41 37.11
CA GLU A 555 -23.95 22.97 37.26
C GLU A 555 -23.81 22.16 38.56
N MET A 556 -23.17 20.99 38.44
CA MET A 556 -22.74 20.17 39.56
C MET A 556 -21.21 20.20 39.57
N GLU A 557 -20.62 20.90 40.54
CA GLU A 557 -19.18 20.89 40.79
C GLU A 557 -18.74 19.48 41.23
N ILE A 558 -17.77 18.88 40.53
CA ILE A 558 -17.11 17.63 40.95
C ILE A 558 -15.81 18.00 41.69
N PRO A 559 -15.58 17.51 42.93
CA PRO A 559 -14.39 17.83 43.72
C PRO A 559 -13.11 17.19 43.17
N ALA A 560 -11.98 17.92 43.26
CA ALA A 560 -10.64 17.45 42.91
C ALA A 560 -10.23 16.21 43.76
N GLY A 561 -9.94 15.09 43.10
CA GLY A 561 -9.40 13.89 43.76
C GLY A 561 -9.75 12.51 43.17
N LYS A 562 -10.51 12.41 42.06
CA LYS A 562 -10.78 11.11 41.40
C LYS A 562 -10.10 11.05 40.03
N MET A 563 -9.27 10.02 39.79
CA MET A 563 -8.83 9.66 38.44
C MET A 563 -10.05 9.48 37.53
N SER A 564 -10.01 10.06 36.34
CA SER A 564 -10.99 9.81 35.27
C SER A 564 -11.14 8.30 35.07
N PRO A 565 -12.36 7.72 35.06
CA PRO A 565 -12.52 6.29 34.92
C PRO A 565 -12.10 5.82 33.53
N ILE A 566 -11.32 4.73 33.49
CA ILE A 566 -10.95 4.02 32.27
C ILE A 566 -12.24 3.48 31.63
N LEU A 567 -12.60 4.02 30.47
CA LEU A 567 -13.72 3.53 29.66
C LEU A 567 -13.29 2.28 28.88
N TYR A 568 -14.07 1.21 28.97
CA TYR A 568 -13.75 -0.05 28.31
C TYR A 568 -14.51 -0.23 27.00
N ALA A 569 -13.85 -0.81 26.02
CA ALA A 569 -14.41 -1.11 24.72
C ALA A 569 -15.13 -2.46 24.69
N CYS A 570 -16.14 -2.55 23.84
CA CYS A 570 -16.82 -3.80 23.54
C CYS A 570 -15.81 -4.83 22.99
N ASN A 571 -15.76 -6.00 23.62
CA ASN A 571 -14.84 -7.09 23.27
C ASN A 571 -15.16 -7.78 21.93
N LEU A 572 -16.18 -7.32 21.19
CA LEU A 572 -16.47 -7.78 19.84
C LEU A 572 -16.18 -6.70 18.79
N CYS A 573 -16.70 -5.49 19.00
CA CYS A 573 -16.60 -4.43 17.99
C CYS A 573 -15.50 -3.40 18.26
N ALA A 574 -14.74 -3.49 19.36
CA ALA A 574 -13.69 -2.57 19.79
C ALA A 574 -14.10 -1.09 19.96
N TRP A 575 -15.40 -0.81 20.05
CA TRP A 575 -15.90 0.54 20.32
C TRP A 575 -16.26 0.71 21.80
N VAL A 576 -16.01 1.88 22.36
CA VAL A 576 -16.26 2.21 23.78
C VAL A 576 -17.73 2.02 24.13
N VAL A 577 -18.00 1.40 25.28
CA VAL A 577 -19.36 1.28 25.84
C VAL A 577 -19.70 2.55 26.62
N ALA A 578 -19.99 3.63 25.88
CA ALA A 578 -20.42 4.92 26.42
C ALA A 578 -21.13 5.74 25.33
N ASP A 579 -21.91 6.74 25.73
CA ASP A 579 -22.52 7.70 24.81
C ASP A 579 -22.16 9.13 25.24
N SER A 580 -21.68 9.94 24.31
CA SER A 580 -21.28 11.34 24.54
C SER A 580 -22.46 12.28 24.86
N GLU A 581 -23.70 11.89 24.54
CA GLU A 581 -24.86 12.77 24.63
C GLU A 581 -25.74 12.51 25.87
N GLY A 582 -25.43 11.52 26.71
CA GLY A 582 -26.24 11.17 27.89
C GLY A 582 -27.66 10.65 27.56
N ILE A 583 -27.92 10.32 26.30
CA ILE A 583 -29.18 9.77 25.81
C ILE A 583 -29.07 8.24 25.78
N VAL A 584 -30.16 7.52 26.09
CA VAL A 584 -30.23 6.06 25.92
C VAL A 584 -30.06 5.71 24.44
N SER A 585 -28.97 5.03 24.10
CA SER A 585 -28.68 4.54 22.75
C SER A 585 -28.19 3.09 22.78
N TRP A 586 -27.78 2.54 21.63
CA TRP A 586 -27.18 1.20 21.61
C TRP A 586 -25.71 1.20 22.09
N LEU A 587 -25.06 2.38 22.12
CA LEU A 587 -23.66 2.56 22.51
C LEU A 587 -23.45 2.51 24.04
N ASN A 588 -24.47 2.85 24.82
CA ASN A 588 -24.43 2.73 26.28
C ASN A 588 -25.21 1.53 26.84
N GLN A 589 -25.86 0.72 25.99
CA GLN A 589 -26.46 -0.55 26.40
C GLN A 589 -25.48 -1.70 26.28
N PHE A 590 -25.29 -2.46 27.36
CA PHE A 590 -24.28 -3.50 27.41
C PHE A 590 -24.72 -4.77 28.15
N ARG A 591 -23.95 -5.85 27.96
CA ARG A 591 -23.97 -7.06 28.76
C ARG A 591 -22.55 -7.43 29.21
N GLY A 592 -22.45 -8.09 30.35
CA GLY A 592 -21.22 -8.68 30.87
C GLY A 592 -21.22 -10.20 30.73
N LEU A 593 -20.11 -10.75 30.24
CA LEU A 593 -19.75 -12.16 30.42
C LEU A 593 -18.90 -12.27 31.69
N VAL A 594 -19.50 -12.75 32.78
CA VAL A 594 -18.97 -12.58 34.14
C VAL A 594 -18.69 -13.93 34.79
N SER A 595 -17.59 -14.01 35.54
CA SER A 595 -17.30 -15.08 36.49
C SER A 595 -17.38 -14.58 37.93
N ASN A 596 -17.87 -15.42 38.84
CA ASN A 596 -17.84 -15.18 40.29
C ASN A 596 -16.59 -15.83 40.95
N LEU A 597 -16.46 -15.68 42.27
CA LEU A 597 -15.39 -16.32 43.06
C LEU A 597 -15.42 -17.86 43.06
N ALA A 598 -16.58 -18.46 42.81
CA ALA A 598 -16.74 -19.90 42.70
C ALA A 598 -16.32 -20.45 41.32
N GLY A 599 -16.04 -19.57 40.35
CA GLY A 599 -15.69 -19.92 38.98
C GLY A 599 -16.91 -20.12 38.05
N ASP A 600 -18.13 -19.84 38.52
CA ASP A 600 -19.31 -19.94 37.68
C ASP A 600 -19.35 -18.78 36.69
N THR A 601 -19.39 -19.11 35.40
CA THR A 601 -19.48 -18.13 34.30
C THR A 601 -20.92 -17.99 33.82
N TYR A 602 -21.43 -16.76 33.74
CA TYR A 602 -22.79 -16.45 33.27
C TYR A 602 -22.85 -15.10 32.53
N LEU A 603 -23.95 -14.90 31.80
CA LEU A 603 -24.26 -13.66 31.10
C LEU A 603 -25.20 -12.79 31.95
N THR A 604 -24.91 -11.50 32.08
CA THR A 604 -25.83 -10.55 32.72
C THR A 604 -27.05 -10.22 31.85
N GLY A 605 -28.07 -9.61 32.45
CA GLY A 605 -29.08 -8.83 31.77
C GLY A 605 -28.50 -7.59 31.08
N VAL A 606 -29.37 -6.77 30.49
CA VAL A 606 -28.94 -5.54 29.79
C VAL A 606 -28.75 -4.42 30.80
N GLY A 607 -27.52 -3.96 30.96
CA GLY A 607 -27.18 -2.75 31.70
C GLY A 607 -27.26 -1.51 30.81
N LEU A 608 -27.36 -0.35 31.45
CA LEU A 608 -27.15 0.97 30.84
C LEU A 608 -25.92 1.59 31.52
N TYR A 609 -24.97 2.07 30.72
CA TYR A 609 -23.82 2.81 31.19
C TYR A 609 -24.13 4.31 31.18
N ASP A 610 -24.28 4.88 32.36
CA ASP A 610 -24.59 6.30 32.58
C ASP A 610 -23.77 6.91 33.73
N ASP A 611 -22.82 6.15 34.28
CA ASP A 611 -21.98 6.55 35.41
C ASP A 611 -20.51 6.68 34.97
N VAL A 612 -20.20 7.89 34.51
CA VAL A 612 -18.86 8.32 34.07
C VAL A 612 -17.96 8.68 35.26
N GLU A 613 -18.39 8.49 36.52
CA GLU A 613 -17.61 8.85 37.70
C GLU A 613 -17.02 7.62 38.44
N ARG A 614 -17.66 6.45 38.37
CA ARG A 614 -17.23 5.25 39.12
C ARG A 614 -16.46 4.22 38.29
N GLY A 615 -16.60 4.22 36.96
CA GLY A 615 -15.95 3.24 36.08
C GLY A 615 -16.36 1.78 36.35
N SER A 616 -17.55 1.60 36.92
CA SER A 616 -18.11 0.32 37.36
C SER A 616 -19.30 -0.08 36.49
N TYR A 617 -19.36 -1.34 36.06
CA TYR A 617 -20.44 -1.85 35.21
C TYR A 617 -21.48 -2.57 36.07
N ILE A 618 -22.70 -2.02 36.12
CA ILE A 618 -23.83 -2.58 36.86
C ILE A 618 -24.90 -3.04 35.88
N ALA A 619 -25.25 -4.33 35.92
CA ALA A 619 -26.29 -4.92 35.09
C ALA A 619 -27.02 -6.02 35.85
N PRO A 620 -28.34 -6.26 35.59
CA PRO A 620 -29.09 -7.30 36.27
C PRO A 620 -28.39 -8.65 36.17
N LEU A 621 -28.35 -9.46 37.23
CA LEU A 621 -27.68 -10.77 37.17
C LEU A 621 -28.40 -11.80 36.29
N LYS A 622 -29.69 -11.59 36.01
CA LYS A 622 -30.49 -12.49 35.16
C LYS A 622 -30.40 -12.05 33.71
N ALA A 623 -29.95 -12.95 32.83
CA ALA A 623 -29.82 -12.69 31.39
C ALA A 623 -31.09 -12.12 30.72
N GLY A 624 -32.29 -12.48 31.18
CA GLY A 624 -33.54 -11.96 30.62
C GLY A 624 -33.98 -10.58 31.13
N ALA A 625 -33.34 -10.04 32.15
CA ALA A 625 -33.72 -8.76 32.76
C ALA A 625 -33.00 -7.57 32.12
N ARG A 626 -33.55 -6.37 32.30
CA ARG A 626 -33.03 -5.12 31.76
C ARG A 626 -33.00 -4.00 32.80
N TRP A 627 -32.15 -3.01 32.56
CA TRP A 627 -32.01 -1.82 33.38
C TRP A 627 -33.31 -1.02 33.52
N ASP A 628 -34.21 -1.10 32.53
CA ASP A 628 -35.50 -0.42 32.46
C ASP A 628 -36.70 -1.28 32.92
N ASP A 629 -36.46 -2.46 33.50
CA ASP A 629 -37.52 -3.30 34.05
C ASP A 629 -38.15 -2.66 35.31
N PRO A 630 -39.49 -2.69 35.48
CA PRO A 630 -40.15 -2.15 36.66
C PRO A 630 -39.61 -2.74 37.97
N GLY A 631 -39.06 -1.89 38.84
CA GLY A 631 -38.54 -2.27 40.16
C GLY A 631 -37.05 -2.64 40.22
N TYR A 632 -36.31 -2.48 39.12
CA TYR A 632 -34.85 -2.63 39.13
C TYR A 632 -34.15 -1.30 39.44
N GLU A 633 -33.42 -1.24 40.55
CA GLU A 633 -32.76 -0.01 41.05
C GLU A 633 -31.21 -0.07 40.97
N ARG A 634 -30.63 -0.94 40.13
CA ARG A 634 -29.17 -1.04 39.87
C ARG A 634 -28.32 -1.14 41.15
N PRO A 635 -28.53 -2.15 42.01
CA PRO A 635 -27.80 -2.26 43.28
C PRO A 635 -26.30 -2.53 43.04
N GLU A 636 -25.41 -1.99 43.90
CA GLU A 636 -23.95 -2.25 43.85
C GLU A 636 -23.62 -3.75 43.95
N SER A 637 -24.51 -4.55 44.54
CA SER A 637 -24.41 -6.00 44.56
C SER A 637 -24.46 -6.67 43.19
N ASP A 638 -24.83 -5.95 42.12
CA ASP A 638 -24.88 -6.41 40.72
C ASP A 638 -23.65 -5.98 39.91
N GLU A 639 -22.74 -5.23 40.51
CA GLU A 639 -21.51 -4.76 39.88
C GLU A 639 -20.60 -5.93 39.44
N PHE A 640 -19.87 -5.72 38.35
CA PHE A 640 -18.70 -6.50 37.98
C PHE A 640 -17.61 -5.61 37.38
N GLY A 641 -16.34 -6.02 37.54
CA GLY A 641 -15.21 -5.29 36.97
C GLY A 641 -14.76 -5.90 35.64
N THR A 642 -14.26 -5.06 34.73
CA THR A 642 -13.48 -5.47 33.55
C THR A 642 -12.07 -4.92 33.72
N GLY A 643 -11.04 -5.71 33.41
CA GLY A 643 -9.64 -5.37 33.67
C GLY A 643 -9.20 -5.42 35.14
N ARG A 644 -10.15 -5.25 36.08
CA ARG A 644 -9.99 -5.51 37.51
C ARG A 644 -11.17 -6.28 38.09
N ARG A 645 -10.98 -6.91 39.25
CA ARG A 645 -12.07 -7.57 39.99
C ARG A 645 -12.88 -6.53 40.77
N ALA A 646 -14.21 -6.62 40.74
CA ALA A 646 -15.08 -5.80 41.60
C ALA A 646 -14.95 -6.24 43.08
N GLU A 647 -15.38 -5.38 44.00
CA GLU A 647 -15.32 -5.66 45.46
C GLU A 647 -16.06 -6.93 45.85
N ASN A 648 -17.22 -7.18 45.20
CA ASN A 648 -18.00 -8.40 45.36
C ASN A 648 -17.36 -9.66 44.75
N GLY A 649 -16.17 -9.53 44.16
CA GLY A 649 -15.37 -10.63 43.64
C GLY A 649 -15.63 -10.99 42.18
N ARG A 650 -16.50 -10.27 41.47
CA ARG A 650 -16.82 -10.57 40.06
C ARG A 650 -15.84 -9.92 39.09
N TYR A 651 -15.50 -10.66 38.04
CA TYR A 651 -14.71 -10.19 36.91
C TYR A 651 -15.40 -10.61 35.62
N GLY A 652 -15.38 -9.75 34.61
CA GLY A 652 -16.01 -10.05 33.33
C GLY A 652 -15.48 -9.25 32.14
N PHE A 653 -16.00 -9.62 30.98
CA PHE A 653 -15.76 -8.95 29.70
C PHE A 653 -17.06 -8.31 29.24
N ILE A 654 -16.98 -7.09 28.72
CA ILE A 654 -18.16 -6.31 28.30
C ILE A 654 -18.39 -6.38 26.79
N PHE A 655 -19.67 -6.34 26.42
CA PHE A 655 -20.13 -6.29 25.03
C PHE A 655 -21.31 -5.31 24.91
N HIS A 656 -21.42 -4.54 23.83
CA HIS A 656 -22.66 -3.85 23.50
C HIS A 656 -23.80 -4.85 23.37
N GLU A 657 -25.01 -4.50 23.81
CA GLU A 657 -26.17 -5.40 23.70
C GLU A 657 -26.45 -5.80 22.24
N SER A 658 -26.38 -4.83 21.32
CA SER A 658 -26.53 -5.12 19.88
C SER A 658 -25.42 -6.03 19.35
N CYS A 659 -24.18 -5.88 19.82
CA CYS A 659 -23.07 -6.74 19.43
C CYS A 659 -23.25 -8.17 19.98
N TRP A 660 -23.69 -8.31 21.23
CA TRP A 660 -24.02 -9.60 21.83
C TRP A 660 -25.14 -10.31 21.07
N SER A 661 -26.20 -9.57 20.73
CA SER A 661 -27.33 -10.09 19.95
C SER A 661 -26.89 -10.58 18.56
N ILE A 662 -25.87 -9.97 17.95
CA ILE A 662 -25.26 -10.46 16.69
C ILE A 662 -24.47 -11.74 16.93
N LEU A 663 -23.67 -11.77 17.99
CA LEU A 663 -22.88 -12.95 18.37
C LEU A 663 -23.77 -14.17 18.60
N GLU A 664 -24.93 -14.00 19.25
CA GLU A 664 -25.93 -15.07 19.42
C GLU A 664 -26.47 -15.57 18.08
N ARG A 665 -26.68 -14.68 17.12
CA ARG A 665 -27.16 -15.05 15.78
C ARG A 665 -26.12 -15.79 14.96
N ALA A 666 -24.85 -15.42 15.11
CA ALA A 666 -23.72 -16.13 14.51
C ALA A 666 -23.54 -17.52 15.15
N ALA A 667 -23.72 -17.63 16.48
CA ALA A 667 -23.62 -18.88 17.23
C ALA A 667 -24.85 -19.80 17.10
N ASN A 668 -25.94 -19.39 16.46
CA ASN A 668 -27.16 -20.22 16.35
C ASN A 668 -27.01 -21.28 15.24
N PRO A 669 -27.33 -22.58 15.48
CA PRO A 669 -28.10 -23.11 16.61
C PRO A 669 -27.28 -23.70 17.76
N THR A 670 -25.95 -23.63 17.74
CA THR A 670 -25.11 -24.25 18.78
C THR A 670 -25.18 -23.51 20.12
N GLY A 671 -25.51 -22.21 20.09
CA GLY A 671 -25.46 -21.33 21.25
C GLY A 671 -24.03 -20.89 21.59
N ILE A 672 -23.92 -19.93 22.52
CA ILE A 672 -22.63 -19.40 23.00
C ILE A 672 -22.22 -20.19 24.25
N PRO A 673 -21.07 -20.90 24.24
CA PRO A 673 -20.57 -21.59 25.43
C PRO A 673 -19.88 -20.58 26.37
N TYR A 674 -20.61 -20.02 27.34
CA TYR A 674 -20.13 -18.92 28.19
C TYR A 674 -18.76 -19.17 28.85
N ALA A 675 -18.58 -20.33 29.49
CA ALA A 675 -17.31 -20.69 30.13
C ALA A 675 -16.13 -20.71 29.12
N ARG A 676 -16.36 -21.24 27.91
CA ARG A 676 -15.34 -21.31 26.87
C ARG A 676 -15.03 -19.94 26.27
N LEU A 677 -16.05 -19.13 25.99
CA LEU A 677 -15.83 -17.76 25.51
C LEU A 677 -15.04 -16.95 26.55
N TYR A 678 -15.33 -17.16 27.84
CA TYR A 678 -14.61 -16.52 28.94
C TYR A 678 -13.13 -16.97 28.99
N GLU A 679 -12.86 -18.28 28.89
CA GLU A 679 -11.49 -18.82 28.78
C GLU A 679 -10.73 -18.27 27.56
N ILE A 680 -11.41 -18.15 26.41
CA ILE A 680 -10.81 -17.58 25.20
C ILE A 680 -10.46 -16.10 25.43
N CYS A 681 -11.38 -15.29 25.95
CA CYS A 681 -11.12 -13.89 26.26
C CYS A 681 -10.00 -13.73 27.30
N LEU A 682 -9.91 -14.65 28.27
CA LEU A 682 -8.77 -14.71 29.18
C LEU A 682 -7.46 -15.01 28.40
N SER A 683 -7.48 -15.84 27.37
CA SER A 683 -6.25 -16.27 26.69
C SER A 683 -5.64 -15.25 25.74
N LEU A 684 -6.31 -14.13 25.50
CA LEU A 684 -5.88 -13.09 24.56
C LEU A 684 -5.26 -11.92 25.30
N PRO A 685 -4.14 -11.36 24.80
CA PRO A 685 -3.56 -10.16 25.37
C PRO A 685 -4.49 -8.96 25.19
N ARG A 686 -4.33 -7.95 26.04
CA ARG A 686 -4.95 -6.62 25.92
C ARG A 686 -3.81 -5.61 25.79
N PRO A 687 -3.40 -5.19 24.57
CA PRO A 687 -2.31 -4.22 24.37
C PRO A 687 -2.47 -2.93 25.20
N LEU A 688 -1.34 -2.27 25.53
CA LEU A 688 -1.24 -1.15 26.50
C LEU A 688 -2.14 0.07 26.22
N GLU A 689 -2.66 0.17 25.00
CA GLU A 689 -3.53 1.27 24.56
C GLU A 689 -4.98 0.80 24.32
N SER A 690 -5.22 -0.52 24.38
CA SER A 690 -6.51 -1.17 24.13
C SER A 690 -7.34 -1.33 25.39
N SER A 691 -8.63 -1.03 25.32
CA SER A 691 -9.57 -1.33 26.39
C SER A 691 -10.43 -2.58 26.12
N CYS A 692 -9.99 -3.45 25.21
CA CYS A 692 -10.54 -4.79 24.95
C CYS A 692 -9.46 -5.79 24.49
N VAL A 693 -9.80 -7.08 24.36
CA VAL A 693 -8.85 -8.18 24.00
C VAL A 693 -8.29 -8.06 22.57
N SER A 694 -7.21 -8.76 22.22
CA SER A 694 -6.71 -8.82 20.83
C SER A 694 -7.04 -10.17 20.16
N TRP A 695 -8.07 -10.19 19.30
CA TRP A 695 -8.44 -11.38 18.52
C TRP A 695 -7.48 -11.69 17.34
N GLY A 696 -6.35 -10.98 17.22
CA GLY A 696 -5.42 -11.14 16.10
C GLY A 696 -5.91 -10.55 14.77
N HIS A 697 -6.83 -9.59 14.83
CA HIS A 697 -7.36 -8.85 13.69
C HIS A 697 -7.56 -7.36 14.04
N ASN A 698 -7.69 -6.52 13.03
CA ASN A 698 -7.78 -5.06 13.14
C ASN A 698 -9.20 -4.52 13.49
N TYR A 699 -10.10 -5.38 14.00
CA TYR A 699 -11.48 -5.03 14.35
C TYR A 699 -12.33 -4.41 13.22
N GLY A 700 -12.02 -4.80 11.98
CA GLY A 700 -12.66 -4.24 10.79
C GLY A 700 -12.20 -2.81 10.50
N GLY A 701 -10.93 -2.51 10.80
CA GLY A 701 -10.28 -1.22 10.56
C GLY A 701 -10.38 -0.22 11.72
N LEU A 702 -11.07 -0.56 12.82
CA LEU A 702 -11.18 0.31 14.00
C LEU A 702 -9.90 0.43 14.82
N VAL A 703 -9.00 -0.55 14.66
CA VAL A 703 -7.74 -0.63 15.40
C VAL A 703 -6.70 -0.99 14.36
N ALA A 704 -5.61 -0.24 14.23
CA ALA A 704 -4.56 -0.65 13.31
C ALA A 704 -3.70 -1.73 13.94
N ILE A 705 -3.06 -2.45 13.05
CA ILE A 705 -2.05 -3.41 13.40
C ILE A 705 -0.73 -2.67 13.26
N ASP A 706 0.07 -2.65 14.31
CA ASP A 706 1.42 -2.08 14.23
C ASP A 706 2.29 -2.99 13.38
N ASP A 707 2.61 -2.52 12.18
CA ASP A 707 3.42 -3.22 11.19
C ASP A 707 4.89 -2.76 11.22
N GLN A 708 5.26 -1.82 12.12
CA GLN A 708 6.57 -1.17 12.13
C GLN A 708 7.48 -1.64 13.27
N HIS A 709 6.96 -2.13 14.41
CA HIS A 709 7.81 -2.43 15.58
C HIS A 709 7.87 -3.90 16.01
N TYR A 710 7.34 -4.83 15.21
CA TYR A 710 7.32 -6.25 15.53
C TYR A 710 8.30 -7.05 14.65
N PHE A 711 9.04 -7.96 15.28
CA PHE A 711 9.84 -8.93 14.55
C PHE A 711 8.95 -9.86 13.71
N PRO A 712 9.43 -10.43 12.59
CA PRO A 712 8.61 -11.29 11.72
C PRO A 712 7.93 -12.49 12.41
N TRP A 713 8.48 -12.96 13.54
CA TRP A 713 7.95 -14.06 14.35
C TRP A 713 7.04 -13.60 15.50
N GLU A 714 6.98 -12.30 15.74
CA GLU A 714 6.03 -11.73 16.68
C GLU A 714 4.70 -11.56 15.99
N GLU A 715 3.64 -11.85 16.74
CA GLU A 715 2.30 -11.71 16.22
C GLU A 715 1.88 -10.27 16.34
N ARG A 716 1.56 -9.66 15.21
CA ARG A 716 1.20 -8.26 15.16
C ARG A 716 0.00 -7.99 16.06
N GLU A 717 0.17 -7.06 16.98
CA GLU A 717 -0.89 -6.70 17.90
C GLU A 717 -1.62 -5.46 17.42
N ALA A 718 -2.91 -5.39 17.76
CA ALA A 718 -3.74 -4.27 17.40
C ALA A 718 -3.45 -3.14 18.40
N GLN A 719 -2.79 -2.08 17.94
CA GLN A 719 -2.58 -0.87 18.74
C GLN A 719 -3.80 0.04 18.62
N PHE A 720 -4.30 0.48 19.77
CA PHE A 720 -5.45 1.36 19.85
C PHE A 720 -4.94 2.78 19.94
N ASP A 721 -4.98 3.49 18.82
CA ASP A 721 -4.68 4.91 18.85
C ASP A 721 -5.90 5.69 19.34
N PHE A 722 -6.07 5.77 20.66
CA PHE A 722 -6.92 6.78 21.30
C PHE A 722 -6.12 8.05 21.56
N ASN A 723 -5.40 8.58 20.57
CA ASN A 723 -4.95 9.98 20.65
C ASN A 723 -6.11 10.93 20.36
N GLY A 724 -6.92 11.01 21.40
CA GLY A 724 -7.88 12.04 21.69
C GLY A 724 -8.14 12.10 23.19
N SER A 725 -7.11 12.03 24.07
CA SER A 725 -7.01 12.78 25.35
C SER A 725 -6.05 12.14 26.39
N SER A 726 -4.95 12.82 26.71
CA SER A 726 -4.49 13.02 28.10
C SER A 726 -3.54 14.20 28.18
N VAL A 727 -4.06 15.40 28.47
CA VAL A 727 -3.26 16.45 29.11
C VAL A 727 -3.14 16.02 30.57
N SER A 728 -1.99 15.50 30.95
CA SER A 728 -1.65 15.38 32.37
C SER A 728 -1.24 16.75 32.88
N ASN A 729 -2.05 17.29 33.80
CA ASN A 729 -1.66 18.40 34.65
C ASN A 729 -0.41 18.01 35.46
N SER A 730 0.62 18.84 35.36
CA SER A 730 1.46 19.19 36.49
C SER A 730 1.65 20.70 36.45
N GLU A 731 0.71 21.41 37.06
CA GLU A 731 0.98 22.73 37.63
C GLU A 731 1.74 22.50 38.94
N GLU A 732 2.93 23.09 39.05
CA GLU A 732 3.36 23.71 40.30
C GLU A 732 3.49 25.20 40.01
N ASP A 733 2.52 25.95 40.50
CA ASP A 733 2.64 27.37 40.81
C ASP A 733 3.71 27.54 41.89
N ASP A 734 4.52 28.59 41.79
CA ASP A 734 4.68 29.51 42.91
C ASP A 734 5.19 30.88 42.43
N ASP A 735 4.40 31.85 42.86
CA ASP A 735 4.41 33.30 42.77
C ASP A 735 5.75 34.06 42.90
N ASP A 736 5.71 35.25 42.28
CA ASP A 736 6.24 36.53 42.74
C ASP A 736 7.75 36.69 43.04
N ASP A 737 8.44 37.52 42.26
CA ASP A 737 8.51 38.97 42.51
C ASP A 737 9.80 39.60 41.94
N ASP A 738 9.66 40.88 41.62
CA ASP A 738 10.70 41.91 41.52
C ASP A 738 11.78 41.87 40.40
N GLY A 739 11.66 42.89 39.55
CA GLY A 739 12.66 43.95 39.63
C GLY A 739 13.52 44.22 38.41
N GLY A 740 13.12 45.25 37.64
CA GLY A 740 14.01 46.36 37.26
C GLY A 740 15.26 46.04 36.43
N GLY A 741 15.19 46.39 35.13
CA GLY A 741 16.32 46.24 34.21
C GLY A 741 17.42 47.27 34.37
N PHE A 742 18.47 47.15 33.55
CA PHE A 742 19.32 48.25 33.08
C PHE A 742 20.36 47.72 32.07
N GLY A 743 20.64 48.54 31.05
CA GLY A 743 22.00 48.68 30.52
C GLY A 743 22.29 48.05 29.16
N GLY A 744 22.06 48.82 28.10
CA GLY A 744 22.54 48.49 26.75
C GLY A 744 24.01 48.83 26.51
N LEU A 745 24.47 48.55 25.29
CA LEU A 745 25.36 49.38 24.43
C LEU A 745 26.02 48.53 23.33
N GLY A 746 26.03 49.05 22.10
CA GLY A 746 27.23 48.98 21.24
C GLY A 746 27.25 48.01 20.05
N VAL A 747 26.85 48.52 18.88
CA VAL A 747 27.35 48.14 17.52
C VAL A 747 28.67 48.96 17.31
N PRO A 748 29.74 48.61 16.51
CA PRO A 748 29.70 48.00 15.16
C PRO A 748 30.90 47.13 14.65
N ALA A 749 30.68 46.56 13.43
CA ALA A 749 31.63 46.34 12.30
C ALA A 749 32.34 44.97 12.05
N ALA A 750 31.88 44.32 10.96
CA ALA A 750 32.57 43.76 9.78
C ALA A 750 33.84 42.87 9.89
N ASP A 751 33.67 41.59 9.46
CA ASP A 751 34.29 40.93 8.29
C ASP A 751 34.72 39.47 8.58
N ARG A 752 34.08 38.52 7.87
CA ARG A 752 34.59 37.24 7.29
C ARG A 752 33.50 36.13 7.28
N LEU A 753 33.16 35.66 6.07
CA LEU A 753 32.54 34.35 5.79
C LEU A 753 33.65 33.28 5.68
N PRO A 754 33.42 31.94 5.68
CA PRO A 754 32.15 31.19 5.56
C PRO A 754 31.98 29.89 6.43
N LEU A 755 30.80 29.25 6.26
CA LEU A 755 30.40 27.83 6.47
C LEU A 755 29.78 27.37 7.82
N PRO A 756 28.85 26.38 7.76
CA PRO A 756 27.84 26.11 8.79
C PRO A 756 28.07 24.79 9.56
N ASP A 757 27.80 24.81 10.86
CA ASP A 757 27.52 23.63 11.71
C ASP A 757 26.04 23.81 12.16
N ASP A 758 25.13 22.87 11.88
CA ASP A 758 24.82 21.67 12.69
C ASP A 758 24.39 22.08 14.13
N GLU A 759 23.31 21.64 14.74
CA GLU A 759 22.25 20.63 14.55
C GLU A 759 21.20 21.01 15.63
N ASP A 760 19.92 20.94 15.33
CA ASP A 760 18.90 20.65 16.36
C ASP A 760 18.12 19.46 15.82
N GLU A 761 18.65 18.27 16.12
CA GLU A 761 17.92 17.00 16.08
C GLU A 761 16.94 16.98 17.25
N ASP A 762 15.65 16.89 16.92
CA ASP A 762 14.69 16.08 17.67
C ASP A 762 13.46 15.87 16.77
N SER A 763 13.57 14.93 15.82
CA SER A 763 12.43 14.43 15.08
C SER A 763 11.73 13.32 15.88
N GLU A 764 10.70 13.68 16.65
CA GLU A 764 9.74 12.70 17.13
C GLU A 764 9.06 12.03 15.91
N MET A 765 9.31 10.73 15.77
CA MET A 765 8.66 9.84 14.82
C MET A 765 7.14 9.92 14.98
N THR A 766 6.45 10.57 14.05
CA THR A 766 4.98 10.55 14.00
C THR A 766 4.50 9.18 13.53
N LYS A 767 4.06 8.38 14.51
CA LYS A 767 3.41 7.07 14.34
C LYS A 767 2.21 7.15 13.38
N PRO A 768 1.92 6.06 12.64
CA PRO A 768 0.84 6.04 11.64
C PRO A 768 -0.54 6.16 12.28
N THR A 769 -1.30 7.21 11.94
CA THR A 769 -2.64 7.44 12.49
C THR A 769 -3.67 6.50 11.84
N ILE A 770 -4.37 5.77 12.69
CA ILE A 770 -5.34 4.72 12.40
C ILE A 770 -6.70 5.37 12.09
N MET A 771 -7.25 5.22 10.89
CA MET A 771 -8.62 5.70 10.59
C MET A 771 -9.67 4.78 11.24
N ILE A 772 -10.01 5.10 12.49
CA ILE A 772 -11.06 4.42 13.24
C ILE A 772 -12.43 4.68 12.57
N ALA A 773 -13.01 3.66 11.93
CA ALA A 773 -14.36 3.66 11.36
C ALA A 773 -15.47 3.85 12.43
N VAL A 774 -15.80 5.09 12.79
CA VAL A 774 -16.82 5.42 13.78
C VAL A 774 -18.16 4.70 13.48
N PRO A 775 -18.64 3.78 14.35
CA PRO A 775 -19.88 3.06 14.13
C PRO A 775 -21.08 4.00 14.35
N LYS A 776 -21.58 4.62 13.29
CA LYS A 776 -22.70 5.58 13.33
C LYS A 776 -24.11 4.93 13.40
N GLY A 777 -24.25 3.62 13.64
CA GLY A 777 -25.58 2.98 13.63
C GLY A 777 -25.68 1.63 14.34
N ASP A 778 -26.86 1.34 14.92
CA ASP A 778 -27.13 0.09 15.64
C ASP A 778 -26.93 -1.12 14.71
N PRO A 779 -25.93 -1.98 14.98
CA PRO A 779 -25.65 -3.09 14.09
C PRO A 779 -26.71 -4.21 14.20
N PHE A 780 -27.60 -4.19 15.21
CA PHE A 780 -28.62 -5.20 15.41
C PHE A 780 -30.02 -4.81 14.94
N ARG A 781 -30.44 -3.56 15.10
CA ARG A 781 -31.78 -3.12 14.70
C ARG A 781 -31.71 -2.25 13.45
N ILE A 782 -31.96 -2.85 12.29
CA ILE A 782 -31.80 -2.18 10.99
C ILE A 782 -33.15 -2.15 10.24
N PRO A 783 -33.85 -1.00 10.24
CA PRO A 783 -35.13 -0.84 9.53
C PRO A 783 -35.07 -1.18 8.04
N GLU A 784 -33.96 -0.87 7.37
CA GLU A 784 -33.77 -1.09 5.93
C GLU A 784 -33.81 -2.57 5.56
N ILE A 785 -33.34 -3.46 6.44
CA ILE A 785 -33.42 -4.91 6.25
C ILE A 785 -34.88 -5.37 6.27
N GLN A 786 -35.68 -4.87 7.20
CA GLN A 786 -37.10 -5.23 7.29
C GLN A 786 -37.86 -4.79 6.03
N PHE A 787 -37.55 -3.60 5.52
CA PHE A 787 -38.11 -3.11 4.27
C PHE A 787 -37.76 -4.04 3.09
N LEU A 788 -36.47 -4.36 2.90
CA LEU A 788 -35.99 -5.23 1.82
C LEU A 788 -36.66 -6.62 1.81
N LEU A 789 -36.90 -7.18 3.00
CA LEU A 789 -37.49 -8.51 3.13
C LEU A 789 -39.01 -8.53 2.91
N SER A 790 -39.67 -7.36 2.99
CA SER A 790 -41.11 -7.22 2.75
C SER A 790 -41.50 -7.08 1.27
N GLU A 791 -40.54 -6.74 0.41
CA GLU A 791 -40.76 -6.58 -1.04
C GLU A 791 -41.06 -7.93 -1.72
N LYS A 792 -41.98 -7.91 -2.69
CA LYS A 792 -42.33 -9.07 -3.53
C LYS A 792 -41.87 -8.82 -4.98
N PRO A 793 -40.61 -9.13 -5.33
CA PRO A 793 -40.12 -8.96 -6.68
C PRO A 793 -40.82 -9.93 -7.66
N GLU A 794 -41.05 -9.47 -8.89
CA GLU A 794 -41.54 -10.34 -9.97
C GLU A 794 -40.48 -11.40 -10.30
N PRO A 795 -40.86 -12.68 -10.47
CA PRO A 795 -39.92 -13.71 -10.85
C PRO A 795 -39.34 -13.43 -12.25
N PRO A 796 -38.04 -13.67 -12.48
CA PRO A 796 -37.46 -13.50 -13.80
C PRO A 796 -38.16 -14.43 -14.82
N PRO A 797 -38.28 -14.01 -16.09
CA PRO A 797 -38.92 -14.82 -17.12
C PRO A 797 -38.21 -16.18 -17.25
N ASP A 798 -39.02 -17.23 -17.44
CA ASP A 798 -38.55 -18.61 -17.55
C ASP A 798 -37.75 -18.80 -18.85
N ILE A 799 -36.42 -18.64 -18.78
CA ILE A 799 -35.55 -18.85 -19.93
C ILE A 799 -35.34 -20.37 -20.07
N GLN A 800 -36.06 -20.99 -20.99
CA GLN A 800 -35.74 -22.34 -21.46
C GLN A 800 -34.39 -22.30 -22.18
N LEU A 801 -33.31 -22.57 -21.46
CA LEU A 801 -32.02 -22.89 -22.04
C LEU A 801 -32.19 -24.14 -22.90
N GLN A 802 -32.30 -23.95 -24.22
CA GLN A 802 -32.23 -25.05 -25.18
C GLN A 802 -30.94 -25.82 -24.90
N ALA A 803 -31.07 -27.11 -24.61
CA ALA A 803 -29.97 -28.04 -24.40
C ALA A 803 -29.15 -28.16 -25.69
N THR A 804 -28.30 -27.16 -25.94
CA THR A 804 -27.32 -27.19 -27.01
C THR A 804 -26.20 -28.10 -26.56
N ALA A 805 -25.87 -29.07 -27.43
CA ALA A 805 -25.01 -30.21 -27.15
C ALA A 805 -23.75 -29.80 -26.35
N LEU A 806 -23.68 -30.29 -25.11
CA LEU A 806 -22.51 -30.20 -24.25
C LEU A 806 -21.35 -30.88 -25.01
N SER A 807 -20.28 -30.13 -25.28
CA SER A 807 -19.20 -30.61 -26.12
C SER A 807 -18.41 -31.71 -25.40
N ALA A 808 -17.95 -32.71 -26.15
CA ALA A 808 -17.19 -33.85 -25.65
C ALA A 808 -15.83 -33.50 -24.99
N GLY A 809 -15.44 -32.21 -25.00
CA GLY A 809 -14.20 -31.70 -24.39
C GLY A 809 -14.35 -31.09 -22.99
N ASP A 810 -15.57 -30.95 -22.46
CA ASP A 810 -15.78 -30.43 -21.10
C ASP A 810 -15.56 -31.53 -20.05
N CYS A 811 -14.47 -31.45 -19.29
CA CYS A 811 -14.10 -32.47 -18.30
C CYS A 811 -15.14 -32.62 -17.17
N PHE A 812 -15.93 -31.59 -16.88
CA PHE A 812 -16.98 -31.61 -15.87
C PHE A 812 -18.30 -32.19 -16.36
N HIS A 813 -18.45 -32.40 -17.68
CA HIS A 813 -19.67 -32.99 -18.25
C HIS A 813 -19.94 -34.39 -17.72
N ARG A 814 -18.89 -35.14 -17.36
CA ARG A 814 -18.98 -36.50 -16.80
C ARG A 814 -19.52 -36.54 -15.36
N LEU A 815 -19.56 -35.38 -14.67
CA LEU A 815 -20.09 -35.31 -13.32
C LEU A 815 -21.62 -35.16 -13.32
N PRO A 816 -22.35 -35.92 -12.48
CA PRO A 816 -23.77 -35.71 -12.24
C PRO A 816 -24.08 -34.25 -11.88
N LYS A 817 -25.28 -33.77 -12.26
CA LYS A 817 -25.71 -32.39 -12.00
C LYS A 817 -25.67 -32.06 -10.50
N GLU A 818 -25.94 -33.05 -9.66
CA GLU A 818 -25.89 -32.98 -8.21
C GLU A 818 -24.50 -32.62 -7.71
N ILE A 819 -23.46 -33.26 -8.25
CA ILE A 819 -22.06 -32.99 -7.89
C ILE A 819 -21.65 -31.59 -8.36
N ARG A 820 -21.98 -31.21 -9.61
CA ARG A 820 -21.71 -29.85 -10.13
C ARG A 820 -22.42 -28.76 -9.33
N THR A 821 -23.64 -29.03 -8.89
CA THR A 821 -24.40 -28.12 -8.01
C THR A 821 -23.70 -28.01 -6.67
N ARG A 822 -23.23 -29.13 -6.11
CA ARG A 822 -22.47 -29.11 -4.85
C ARG A 822 -21.16 -28.34 -4.98
N ILE A 823 -20.41 -28.50 -6.06
CA ILE A 823 -19.20 -27.71 -6.35
C ILE A 823 -19.53 -26.23 -6.35
N ALA A 824 -20.55 -25.80 -7.10
CA ALA A 824 -20.93 -24.40 -7.17
C ALA A 824 -21.43 -23.83 -5.83
N LEU A 825 -22.11 -24.64 -5.02
CA LEU A 825 -22.52 -24.26 -3.67
C LEU A 825 -21.34 -24.01 -2.72
N LEU A 826 -20.18 -24.63 -2.97
CA LEU A 826 -18.96 -24.48 -2.16
C LEU A 826 -18.06 -23.33 -2.64
N LEU A 827 -18.26 -22.85 -3.87
CA LEU A 827 -17.51 -21.73 -4.44
C LEU A 827 -18.12 -20.38 -4.00
N SER A 828 -17.30 -19.33 -3.93
CA SER A 828 -17.79 -17.96 -3.87
C SER A 828 -18.66 -17.66 -5.11
N THR A 829 -19.51 -16.65 -5.05
CA THR A 829 -20.36 -16.30 -6.19
C THR A 829 -19.51 -15.85 -7.37
N ALA A 830 -18.41 -15.14 -7.12
CA ALA A 830 -17.44 -14.76 -8.15
C ALA A 830 -16.83 -16.01 -8.81
N ASP A 831 -16.34 -16.96 -8.02
CA ASP A 831 -15.70 -18.17 -8.55
C ASP A 831 -16.69 -19.10 -9.24
N ALA A 832 -17.91 -19.24 -8.72
CA ALA A 832 -18.98 -20.00 -9.36
C ALA A 832 -19.35 -19.37 -10.72
N LEU A 833 -19.41 -18.04 -10.79
CA LEU A 833 -19.68 -17.31 -12.03
C LEU A 833 -18.50 -17.35 -13.01
N SER A 834 -17.25 -17.36 -12.54
CA SER A 834 -16.05 -17.55 -13.37
C SER A 834 -15.96 -18.99 -13.90
N THR A 835 -16.30 -19.97 -13.08
CA THR A 835 -16.33 -21.40 -13.46
C THR A 835 -17.29 -21.63 -14.63
N ARG A 836 -18.41 -20.89 -14.71
CA ARG A 836 -19.35 -20.98 -15.83
C ARG A 836 -18.77 -20.47 -17.17
N LEU A 837 -17.78 -19.57 -17.12
CA LEU A 837 -17.07 -19.09 -18.30
C LEU A 837 -16.07 -20.13 -18.80
N ALA A 838 -15.45 -20.85 -17.86
CA ALA A 838 -14.50 -21.93 -18.14
C ALA A 838 -15.18 -23.25 -18.55
N SER A 839 -16.38 -23.55 -18.03
CA SER A 839 -17.11 -24.80 -18.30
C SER A 839 -18.61 -24.57 -18.47
N LYS A 840 -19.13 -24.93 -19.66
CA LYS A 840 -20.56 -24.83 -19.98
C LYS A 840 -21.42 -25.74 -19.10
N SER A 841 -20.83 -26.77 -18.51
CA SER A 841 -21.51 -27.65 -17.55
C SER A 841 -22.02 -26.93 -16.30
N PHE A 842 -21.59 -25.69 -16.03
CA PHE A 842 -22.02 -24.88 -14.87
C PHE A 842 -23.03 -23.77 -15.23
N TRP A 843 -23.47 -23.63 -16.49
CA TRP A 843 -24.35 -22.52 -16.91
C TRP A 843 -25.68 -22.44 -16.14
N TYR A 844 -26.28 -23.57 -15.78
CA TYR A 844 -27.57 -23.64 -15.08
C TYR A 844 -27.54 -23.05 -13.66
N ILE A 845 -26.36 -22.81 -13.08
CA ILE A 845 -26.23 -22.32 -11.70
C ILE A 845 -26.77 -20.90 -11.55
N PHE A 846 -26.71 -20.10 -12.62
CA PHE A 846 -27.22 -18.74 -12.61
C PHE A 846 -28.74 -18.63 -12.39
N ASP A 847 -29.47 -19.68 -12.74
CA ASP A 847 -30.94 -19.76 -12.57
C ASP A 847 -31.33 -20.72 -11.43
N SER A 848 -30.33 -21.27 -10.73
CA SER A 848 -30.56 -22.17 -9.60
C SER A 848 -31.02 -21.40 -8.36
N HIS A 849 -32.30 -21.54 -8.02
CA HIS A 849 -32.87 -21.04 -6.76
C HIS A 849 -32.07 -21.52 -5.55
N GLN A 850 -31.65 -22.79 -5.53
CA GLN A 850 -30.86 -23.38 -4.45
C GLN A 850 -29.47 -22.74 -4.31
N PHE A 851 -28.85 -22.33 -5.42
CA PHE A 851 -27.55 -21.65 -5.39
C PHE A 851 -27.65 -20.26 -4.76
N TRP A 852 -28.65 -19.47 -5.17
CA TRP A 852 -28.83 -18.12 -4.64
C TRP A 852 -29.32 -18.13 -3.18
N LEU A 853 -30.23 -19.03 -2.84
CA LEU A 853 -30.66 -19.26 -1.46
C LEU A 853 -29.49 -19.61 -0.54
N SER A 854 -28.50 -20.37 -1.04
CA SER A 854 -27.36 -20.78 -0.21
C SER A 854 -26.55 -19.60 0.30
N ARG A 855 -26.54 -18.46 -0.41
CA ARG A 855 -25.75 -17.27 -0.06
C ARG A 855 -26.20 -16.56 1.21
N PHE A 856 -27.40 -16.87 1.69
CA PHE A 856 -27.99 -16.32 2.91
C PHE A 856 -27.96 -17.31 4.09
N LYS A 857 -27.38 -18.51 3.90
CA LYS A 857 -27.34 -19.59 4.90
C LYS A 857 -25.92 -19.82 5.42
N GLY A 858 -25.83 -20.37 6.62
CA GLY A 858 -24.55 -20.72 7.26
C GLY A 858 -23.60 -19.52 7.32
N ASN A 859 -22.34 -19.73 6.94
CA ASN A 859 -21.28 -18.71 6.86
C ASN A 859 -21.07 -18.22 5.41
N SER A 860 -22.15 -18.06 4.64
CA SER A 860 -22.07 -17.61 3.25
C SER A 860 -22.07 -16.08 3.13
N GLU A 861 -21.79 -15.57 1.93
CA GLU A 861 -21.54 -14.15 1.62
C GLU A 861 -22.58 -13.12 2.13
N ARG A 862 -23.82 -13.53 2.41
CA ARG A 862 -24.93 -12.69 2.91
C ARG A 862 -25.57 -13.25 4.16
N SER A 863 -24.85 -14.07 4.93
CA SER A 863 -25.37 -14.64 6.19
C SER A 863 -25.67 -13.60 7.27
N TRP A 864 -25.07 -12.40 7.17
CA TRP A 864 -25.37 -11.24 8.02
C TRP A 864 -26.82 -10.76 7.92
N LEU A 865 -27.56 -11.20 6.90
CA LEU A 865 -29.00 -11.03 6.75
C LEU A 865 -29.75 -12.25 7.32
N PHE A 866 -29.51 -12.57 8.59
CA PHE A 866 -30.01 -13.81 9.21
C PHE A 866 -31.55 -13.86 9.32
N GLU A 867 -32.24 -12.71 9.23
CA GLU A 867 -33.69 -12.60 9.16
C GLU A 867 -34.25 -13.29 7.90
N ALA A 868 -33.46 -13.38 6.82
CA ALA A 868 -33.84 -14.09 5.61
C ALA A 868 -34.13 -15.58 5.84
N LYS A 869 -33.58 -16.18 6.91
CA LYS A 869 -33.83 -17.57 7.29
C LYS A 869 -35.26 -17.79 7.82
N GLN A 870 -35.95 -16.73 8.24
CA GLN A 870 -37.30 -16.77 8.80
C GLN A 870 -38.39 -16.55 7.76
N ILE A 871 -38.00 -16.34 6.49
CA ILE A 871 -38.94 -16.08 5.40
C ILE A 871 -39.31 -17.39 4.71
N ASP A 872 -40.55 -17.81 4.92
CA ASP A 872 -41.13 -18.91 4.16
C ASP A 872 -41.56 -18.43 2.76
N ASN A 873 -41.28 -19.24 1.73
CA ASN A 873 -41.71 -19.02 0.34
C ASN A 873 -41.15 -17.79 -0.39
N PHE A 874 -39.97 -17.28 -0.03
CA PHE A 874 -39.30 -16.24 -0.84
C PHE A 874 -38.91 -16.79 -2.22
N ARG A 875 -39.40 -16.15 -3.29
CA ARG A 875 -39.34 -16.70 -4.65
C ARG A 875 -38.10 -16.30 -5.45
N ASP A 876 -37.50 -15.13 -5.18
CA ASP A 876 -36.37 -14.62 -5.97
C ASP A 876 -35.14 -14.25 -5.12
N TRP A 877 -34.39 -15.27 -4.69
CA TRP A 877 -33.15 -15.10 -3.93
C TRP A 877 -32.04 -14.40 -4.71
N ARG A 878 -32.09 -14.46 -6.05
CA ARG A 878 -31.12 -13.79 -6.91
C ARG A 878 -31.34 -12.28 -6.89
N TRP A 879 -32.59 -11.84 -6.92
CA TRP A 879 -32.94 -10.44 -6.71
C TRP A 879 -32.45 -9.95 -5.36
N LEU A 880 -32.72 -10.69 -4.28
CA LEU A 880 -32.27 -10.29 -2.94
C LEU A 880 -30.74 -10.25 -2.85
N TYR A 881 -30.05 -11.20 -3.47
CA TYR A 881 -28.58 -11.22 -3.51
C TYR A 881 -28.02 -10.00 -4.25
N ARG A 882 -28.62 -9.63 -5.38
CA ARG A 882 -28.24 -8.43 -6.13
C ARG A 882 -28.51 -7.16 -5.34
N ARG A 883 -29.68 -7.05 -4.69
CA ARG A 883 -30.00 -5.88 -3.88
C ARG A 883 -29.15 -5.76 -2.63
N THR A 884 -28.70 -6.88 -2.11
CA THR A 884 -27.77 -6.91 -0.98
C THR A 884 -26.30 -6.92 -1.39
N ASN A 885 -26.00 -6.69 -2.68
CA ASN A 885 -24.62 -6.61 -3.13
C ASN A 885 -23.93 -5.37 -2.55
N SER A 886 -22.63 -5.50 -2.22
CA SER A 886 -21.86 -4.44 -1.55
C SER A 886 -21.93 -3.09 -2.28
N ALA A 887 -22.04 -3.10 -3.61
CA ALA A 887 -22.20 -1.89 -4.44
C ALA A 887 -23.61 -1.25 -4.37
N ASN A 888 -24.66 -2.03 -4.10
CA ASN A 888 -26.04 -1.56 -3.99
C ASN A 888 -26.44 -1.16 -2.56
N LEU A 889 -25.72 -1.66 -1.56
CA LEU A 889 -25.90 -1.31 -0.14
C LEU A 889 -24.78 -0.41 0.41
N ALA A 890 -23.90 0.08 -0.46
CA ALA A 890 -22.83 1.02 -0.16
C ALA A 890 -23.28 2.32 0.58
N PRO A 891 -24.55 2.76 0.56
CA PRO A 891 -24.94 3.97 1.30
C PRO A 891 -25.58 3.77 2.69
N SER A 892 -25.83 2.56 3.22
CA SER A 892 -26.38 2.40 4.59
C SER A 892 -25.29 2.10 5.63
N PRO A 893 -24.93 3.06 6.51
CA PRO A 893 -23.95 2.84 7.58
C PRO A 893 -24.38 1.73 8.55
N MET A 894 -25.68 1.55 8.77
CA MET A 894 -26.22 0.52 9.66
C MET A 894 -25.97 -0.89 9.11
N ILE A 895 -26.22 -1.11 7.81
CA ILE A 895 -25.96 -2.40 7.17
C ILE A 895 -24.46 -2.69 7.10
N GLN A 896 -23.63 -1.67 6.84
CA GLN A 896 -22.17 -1.82 6.86
C GLN A 896 -21.66 -2.19 8.26
N ASN A 897 -22.16 -1.51 9.30
CA ASN A 897 -21.80 -1.83 10.68
C ASN A 897 -22.29 -3.24 11.07
N ARG A 898 -23.52 -3.65 10.67
CA ARG A 898 -23.99 -5.03 10.83
C ARG A 898 -23.06 -6.03 10.18
N ARG A 899 -22.67 -5.80 8.92
CA ARG A 899 -21.79 -6.71 8.20
C ARG A 899 -20.43 -6.81 8.87
N ARG A 900 -19.83 -5.67 9.24
CA ARG A 900 -18.56 -5.63 9.98
C ARG A 900 -18.65 -6.41 11.28
N VAL A 901 -19.64 -6.11 12.13
CA VAL A 901 -19.81 -6.79 13.42
C VAL A 901 -20.19 -8.27 13.24
N TRP A 902 -20.92 -8.63 12.19
CA TRP A 902 -21.20 -10.01 11.83
C TRP A 902 -19.94 -10.78 11.43
N ASP A 903 -19.09 -10.21 10.58
CA ASP A 903 -17.83 -10.84 10.15
C ASP A 903 -16.88 -11.01 11.35
N LEU A 904 -16.84 -10.02 12.26
CA LEU A 904 -16.13 -10.14 13.55
C LEU A 904 -16.74 -11.23 14.43
N ALA A 905 -18.07 -11.29 14.54
CA ALA A 905 -18.76 -12.32 15.31
C ALA A 905 -18.47 -13.71 14.76
N GLN A 906 -18.42 -13.88 13.44
CA GLN A 906 -18.06 -15.14 12.80
C GLN A 906 -16.65 -15.58 13.15
N ASN A 907 -15.67 -14.68 13.03
CA ASN A 907 -14.28 -14.98 13.40
C ASN A 907 -14.15 -15.43 14.85
N VAL A 908 -14.87 -14.76 15.76
CA VAL A 908 -14.91 -15.12 17.19
C VAL A 908 -15.60 -16.48 17.39
N THR A 909 -16.74 -16.73 16.73
CA THR A 909 -17.50 -17.99 16.84
C THR A 909 -16.77 -19.20 16.29
N ASP A 910 -16.03 -19.01 15.20
CA ASP A 910 -15.28 -20.08 14.55
C ASP A 910 -14.25 -20.70 15.49
N ILE A 911 -13.75 -19.94 16.49
CA ILE A 911 -12.80 -20.43 17.49
C ILE A 911 -13.38 -21.59 18.30
N TRP A 912 -14.61 -21.49 18.81
CA TRP A 912 -15.20 -22.62 19.57
C TRP A 912 -16.00 -23.58 18.71
N LEU A 913 -16.55 -23.15 17.57
CA LEU A 913 -17.29 -24.02 16.66
C LEU A 913 -16.40 -25.10 16.04
N GLN A 914 -15.15 -24.77 15.74
CA GLN A 914 -14.19 -25.72 15.20
C GLN A 914 -13.66 -26.68 16.27
N LEU A 915 -13.74 -26.32 17.56
CA LEU A 915 -13.20 -27.11 18.65
C LEU A 915 -14.20 -28.15 19.15
N LYS A 916 -13.80 -29.42 19.09
CA LYS A 916 -14.49 -30.53 19.74
C LYS A 916 -13.90 -30.69 21.13
N VAL A 917 -14.61 -30.18 22.13
CA VAL A 917 -14.22 -30.29 23.54
C VAL A 917 -15.05 -31.37 24.22
N ASN A 918 -14.39 -32.29 24.89
CA ASN A 918 -14.98 -33.20 25.85
C ASN A 918 -14.18 -33.05 27.15
N ALA A 919 -14.87 -32.86 28.29
CA ALA A 919 -14.23 -32.64 29.59
C ALA A 919 -13.26 -33.78 29.99
N ALA A 920 -13.44 -34.99 29.44
CA ALA A 920 -12.49 -36.09 29.60
C ALA A 920 -11.16 -35.88 28.84
N LEU A 921 -11.13 -35.06 27.78
CA LEU A 921 -9.95 -34.85 26.92
C LEU A 921 -8.87 -33.98 27.55
N LEU A 922 -9.16 -33.26 28.63
CA LEU A 922 -8.21 -32.39 29.35
C LEU A 922 -7.64 -33.05 30.62
N GLN A 923 -7.96 -34.33 30.88
CA GLN A 923 -7.43 -35.04 32.03
C GLN A 923 -5.96 -35.40 31.83
N SER A 924 -5.15 -35.20 32.86
CA SER A 924 -3.77 -35.68 32.87
C SER A 924 -3.71 -37.16 33.24
N SER A 925 -2.78 -37.88 32.63
CA SER A 925 -2.43 -39.23 33.06
C SER A 925 -1.64 -39.21 34.37
N PRO A 926 -1.84 -40.18 35.27
CA PRO A 926 -0.97 -40.34 36.44
C PRO A 926 0.44 -40.74 35.97
N ILE A 927 1.42 -39.87 36.21
CA ILE A 927 2.82 -40.04 35.83
C ILE A 927 3.69 -39.82 37.07
N SER A 928 4.63 -40.73 37.31
CA SER A 928 5.70 -40.51 38.29
C SER A 928 6.89 -39.89 37.57
N ASP A 929 7.29 -38.67 37.96
CA ASP A 929 8.45 -37.99 37.36
C ASP A 929 9.78 -38.68 37.75
N SER A 930 9.79 -39.64 38.69
CA SER A 930 11.00 -40.36 39.15
C SER A 930 11.68 -41.23 38.08
N ASP A 931 10.89 -41.72 37.12
CA ASP A 931 11.33 -42.72 36.13
C ASP A 931 11.61 -42.07 34.76
N LEU A 932 11.44 -40.75 34.68
CA LEU A 932 11.53 -39.96 33.44
C LEU A 932 12.78 -39.08 33.43
N SER A 933 13.35 -38.89 32.24
CA SER A 933 14.40 -37.90 32.01
C SER A 933 13.90 -36.50 32.40
N PRO A 934 14.79 -35.55 32.75
CA PRO A 934 14.40 -34.15 32.93
C PRO A 934 13.57 -33.63 31.74
N TRP A 935 12.43 -33.02 32.04
CA TRP A 935 11.53 -32.46 31.03
C TRP A 935 12.26 -31.40 30.20
N THR A 936 12.16 -31.51 28.89
CA THR A 936 12.65 -30.47 27.96
C THR A 936 11.45 -29.72 27.38
N GLU A 937 11.39 -28.40 27.54
CA GLU A 937 10.29 -27.54 27.10
C GLU A 937 10.67 -26.60 25.95
N ALA A 938 9.76 -26.42 25.01
CA ALA A 938 9.72 -25.31 24.05
C ALA A 938 8.34 -24.64 24.12
N SER A 939 8.31 -23.31 24.23
CA SER A 939 7.10 -22.52 24.45
C SER A 939 7.10 -21.25 23.61
N GLY A 940 5.93 -20.63 23.44
CA GLY A 940 5.81 -19.20 23.15
C GLY A 940 6.22 -18.35 24.36
N ASP A 941 6.00 -17.05 24.28
CA ASP A 941 6.32 -16.10 25.35
C ASP A 941 5.26 -16.14 26.46
N ILE A 942 5.49 -17.00 27.46
CA ILE A 942 4.55 -17.21 28.57
C ILE A 942 4.78 -16.15 29.63
N LYS A 943 3.78 -15.30 29.86
CA LYS A 943 3.78 -14.31 30.94
C LYS A 943 3.43 -14.94 32.28
N SER A 944 4.17 -14.56 33.32
CA SER A 944 3.99 -15.10 34.68
C SER A 944 2.71 -14.55 35.32
N VAL A 945 1.71 -15.41 35.50
CA VAL A 945 0.48 -15.06 36.22
C VAL A 945 0.70 -15.37 37.70
N ARG A 946 0.50 -14.38 38.58
CA ARG A 946 0.54 -14.64 40.02
C ARG A 946 -0.73 -15.39 40.46
N PRO A 947 -0.64 -16.45 41.28
CA PRO A 947 -1.80 -17.23 41.71
C PRO A 947 -2.89 -16.42 42.44
N ASP A 948 -2.50 -15.34 43.11
CA ASP A 948 -3.39 -14.41 43.84
C ASP A 948 -4.06 -13.37 42.94
N ALA A 949 -3.62 -13.23 41.68
CA ALA A 949 -4.12 -12.27 40.72
C ALA A 949 -4.29 -12.86 39.30
N PRO A 950 -5.11 -13.91 39.13
CA PRO A 950 -5.28 -14.60 37.83
C PRO A 950 -5.97 -13.75 36.75
N TYR A 951 -6.53 -12.61 37.14
CA TYR A 951 -7.26 -11.67 36.29
C TYR A 951 -6.42 -10.44 35.88
N VAL A 952 -5.11 -10.47 36.17
CA VAL A 952 -4.19 -9.41 35.73
C VAL A 952 -4.07 -9.44 34.22
N GLU A 953 -4.23 -8.27 33.62
CA GLU A 953 -4.07 -8.06 32.19
C GLU A 953 -2.61 -8.31 31.79
N PHE A 954 -2.41 -8.89 30.61
CA PHE A 954 -1.11 -9.03 30.00
C PHE A 954 -1.17 -8.45 28.59
N PHE A 955 -0.13 -7.70 28.23
CA PHE A 955 -0.17 -6.84 27.06
C PHE A 955 0.32 -7.54 25.79
N GLU A 956 1.18 -8.54 25.94
CA GLU A 956 1.84 -9.26 24.84
C GLU A 956 2.07 -10.74 25.21
N GLY A 957 2.27 -11.59 24.20
CA GLY A 957 2.60 -13.01 24.39
C GLY A 957 1.38 -13.88 24.71
N CYS A 958 1.56 -14.86 25.58
CA CYS A 958 0.51 -15.81 25.97
C CYS A 958 0.58 -16.19 27.44
N ARG A 959 -0.40 -16.98 27.90
CA ARG A 959 -0.42 -17.55 29.24
C ARG A 959 -0.90 -18.99 29.23
N THR A 960 -0.54 -19.73 30.27
CA THR A 960 -1.02 -21.10 30.47
C THR A 960 -2.20 -21.07 31.44
N LEU A 961 -3.37 -21.55 31.01
CA LEU A 961 -4.55 -21.75 31.86
C LEU A 961 -4.56 -23.15 32.48
N TYR A 962 -4.16 -24.15 31.69
CA TYR A 962 -4.12 -25.56 32.11
C TYR A 962 -2.81 -26.20 31.65
N ARG A 963 -2.35 -27.22 32.37
CA ARG A 963 -1.31 -28.12 31.89
C ARG A 963 -1.84 -29.54 31.80
N GLN A 964 -1.51 -30.23 30.74
CA GLN A 964 -1.91 -31.61 30.51
C GLN A 964 -0.68 -32.50 30.34
N LYS A 965 -0.45 -33.36 31.34
CA LYS A 965 0.59 -34.40 31.30
C LYS A 965 0.01 -35.70 30.78
N GLN A 966 0.70 -36.33 29.83
CA GLN A 966 0.26 -37.55 29.18
C GLN A 966 1.35 -38.61 29.10
N ASN A 967 1.02 -39.82 29.55
CA ASN A 967 1.92 -40.97 29.51
C ASN A 967 1.79 -41.67 28.13
N LEU A 968 2.86 -41.68 27.35
CA LEU A 968 2.88 -42.29 26.01
C LEU A 968 3.46 -43.71 26.02
N SER A 969 4.26 -44.09 27.03
CA SER A 969 4.85 -45.44 27.12
C SER A 969 3.79 -46.55 27.24
N ARG A 970 2.59 -46.21 27.70
CA ARG A 970 1.44 -47.13 27.80
C ARG A 970 0.71 -47.39 26.48
N LEU A 971 0.99 -46.62 25.42
CA LEU A 971 0.23 -46.69 24.15
C LEU A 971 0.70 -47.82 23.21
N GLY A 972 1.76 -48.55 23.54
CA GLY A 972 2.33 -49.58 22.66
C GLY A 972 2.83 -48.97 21.34
N SER A 973 2.86 -49.77 20.26
CA SER A 973 3.33 -49.27 18.95
C SER A 973 2.33 -48.30 18.31
N LEU A 974 2.79 -47.08 18.02
CA LEU A 974 2.00 -46.09 17.29
C LEU A 974 1.73 -46.55 15.85
N SER A 975 0.59 -46.10 15.32
CA SER A 975 0.24 -46.22 13.91
C SER A 975 0.24 -44.85 13.23
N ARG A 976 -0.38 -43.86 13.89
CA ARG A 976 -0.57 -42.51 13.38
C ARG A 976 -0.46 -41.47 14.49
N ILE A 977 -0.07 -40.26 14.11
CA ILE A 977 -0.29 -39.05 14.90
C ILE A 977 -1.12 -38.08 14.07
N ALA A 978 -2.06 -37.40 14.72
CA ALA A 978 -2.87 -36.38 14.10
C ALA A 978 -2.71 -35.04 14.82
N PHE A 979 -2.48 -33.97 14.07
CA PHE A 979 -2.30 -32.61 14.58
C PHE A 979 -3.51 -31.77 14.22
N SER A 980 -4.17 -31.22 15.24
CA SER A 980 -5.30 -30.31 15.10
C SER A 980 -4.83 -28.85 15.09
N PHE A 981 -5.36 -28.05 14.18
CA PHE A 981 -5.02 -26.63 14.06
C PHE A 981 -6.25 -25.74 14.11
N ILE A 982 -6.06 -24.51 14.57
CA ILE A 982 -7.06 -23.46 14.56
C ILE A 982 -6.49 -22.18 13.96
N GLN A 983 -7.31 -21.45 13.20
CA GLN A 983 -6.92 -20.18 12.57
C GLN A 983 -7.47 -19.03 13.41
N VAL A 984 -6.61 -18.09 13.79
CA VAL A 984 -7.01 -16.85 14.47
C VAL A 984 -6.35 -15.68 13.74
N GLY A 985 -7.17 -14.83 13.14
CA GLY A 985 -6.69 -13.83 12.17
C GLY A 985 -5.92 -14.50 11.02
N ASN A 986 -4.72 -14.02 10.75
CA ASN A 986 -3.84 -14.57 9.72
C ASN A 986 -2.90 -15.68 10.23
N THR A 987 -2.94 -15.99 11.53
CA THR A 987 -2.04 -16.97 12.16
C THR A 987 -2.75 -18.30 12.41
N ARG A 988 -2.02 -19.40 12.19
CA ARG A 988 -2.49 -20.75 12.49
C ARG A 988 -1.77 -21.27 13.72
N PHE A 989 -2.51 -21.85 14.65
CA PHE A 989 -1.98 -22.42 15.89
C PHE A 989 -2.26 -23.90 16.00
N LEU A 990 -1.29 -24.64 16.55
CA LEU A 990 -1.48 -25.99 17.01
C LEU A 990 -2.40 -25.97 18.23
N THR A 991 -3.51 -26.68 18.14
CA THR A 991 -4.50 -26.75 19.22
C THR A 991 -4.54 -28.10 19.92
N GLY A 992 -4.17 -29.18 19.21
CA GLY A 992 -4.09 -30.51 19.83
C GLY A 992 -3.27 -31.53 19.04
N ILE A 993 -2.89 -32.59 19.75
CA ILE A 993 -2.13 -33.72 19.23
C ILE A 993 -2.85 -35.02 19.65
N ARG A 994 -3.14 -35.87 18.67
CA ARG A 994 -3.80 -37.16 18.89
C ARG A 994 -2.88 -38.30 18.51
N PHE A 995 -2.57 -39.16 19.48
CA PHE A 995 -1.75 -40.34 19.31
C PHE A 995 -2.65 -41.55 19.07
N VAL A 996 -2.46 -42.23 17.94
CA VAL A 996 -3.29 -43.38 17.54
C VAL A 996 -2.44 -44.66 17.54
N PRO A 997 -2.58 -45.52 18.57
CA PRO A 997 -1.86 -46.78 18.63
C PRO A 997 -2.39 -47.79 17.61
N ARG A 998 -1.63 -48.84 17.31
CA ARG A 998 -2.10 -49.95 16.46
C ARG A 998 -3.23 -50.76 17.09
N VAL A 999 -3.22 -50.86 18.43
CA VAL A 999 -4.19 -51.60 19.23
C VAL A 999 -4.45 -50.78 20.50
N GLY A 1000 -5.72 -50.56 20.84
CA GLY A 1000 -6.15 -49.74 21.98
C GLY A 1000 -6.73 -48.39 21.59
N ASP A 1001 -7.10 -47.59 22.58
CA ASP A 1001 -7.75 -46.29 22.38
C ASP A 1001 -6.73 -45.19 22.08
N SER A 1002 -7.12 -44.22 21.25
CA SER A 1002 -6.29 -43.05 20.96
C SER A 1002 -6.23 -42.10 22.16
N VAL A 1003 -5.08 -41.44 22.33
CA VAL A 1003 -4.87 -40.45 23.38
C VAL A 1003 -4.81 -39.05 22.77
N GLN A 1004 -5.54 -38.11 23.35
CA GLN A 1004 -5.59 -36.71 22.92
C GLN A 1004 -4.86 -35.83 23.93
N VAL A 1005 -4.08 -34.88 23.43
CA VAL A 1005 -3.49 -33.78 24.19
C VAL A 1005 -3.98 -32.47 23.58
N GLY A 1006 -4.44 -31.53 24.39
CA GLY A 1006 -5.07 -30.29 23.92
C GLY A 1006 -6.43 -30.50 23.27
N TYR A 1007 -6.83 -29.60 22.38
CA TYR A 1007 -8.16 -29.57 21.79
C TYR A 1007 -8.17 -30.23 20.40
N GLN A 1008 -9.27 -30.91 20.08
CA GLN A 1008 -9.48 -31.45 18.74
C GLN A 1008 -10.18 -30.41 17.87
N ALA A 1009 -9.73 -30.23 16.63
CA ALA A 1009 -10.35 -29.31 15.66
C ALA A 1009 -10.82 -30.03 14.39
N GLU A 1010 -11.60 -29.34 13.55
CA GLU A 1010 -11.98 -29.86 12.23
C GLU A 1010 -10.79 -29.99 11.27
N LEU A 1011 -9.85 -29.04 11.33
CA LEU A 1011 -8.63 -29.08 10.53
C LEU A 1011 -7.59 -29.99 11.20
N GLU A 1012 -7.42 -31.19 10.65
CA GLU A 1012 -6.49 -32.19 11.16
C GLU A 1012 -5.52 -32.65 10.06
N GLN A 1013 -4.22 -32.73 10.38
CA GLN A 1013 -3.20 -33.31 9.51
C GLN A 1013 -2.66 -34.59 10.16
N ILE A 1014 -2.65 -35.69 9.40
CA ILE A 1014 -2.35 -37.03 9.91
C ILE A 1014 -1.05 -37.53 9.29
N LEU A 1015 -0.15 -38.04 10.14
CA LEU A 1015 1.10 -38.69 9.74
C LEU A 1015 1.10 -40.16 10.18
N ASP A 1016 1.49 -41.06 9.28
CA ASP A 1016 1.74 -42.46 9.61
C ASP A 1016 3.14 -42.60 10.23
N ILE A 1017 3.22 -42.97 11.51
CA ILE A 1017 4.49 -43.14 12.22
C ILE A 1017 4.47 -44.35 13.15
N SER A 1018 5.62 -45.01 13.31
CA SER A 1018 5.78 -46.16 14.20
C SER A 1018 6.44 -45.83 15.54
N THR A 1019 7.41 -44.92 15.55
CA THR A 1019 8.25 -44.58 16.71
C THR A 1019 8.61 -43.09 16.70
N LEU A 1020 8.20 -42.35 17.73
CA LEU A 1020 8.42 -40.92 17.85
C LEU A 1020 9.60 -40.61 18.77
N HIS A 1021 10.59 -39.87 18.27
CA HIS A 1021 11.82 -39.50 18.98
C HIS A 1021 11.89 -37.99 19.26
N GLY A 1022 10.96 -37.20 18.75
CA GLY A 1022 10.99 -35.76 19.00
C GLY A 1022 10.15 -34.95 18.05
N PHE A 1023 10.26 -33.63 18.23
CA PHE A 1023 9.63 -32.63 17.38
C PHE A 1023 10.62 -31.53 16.99
N VAL A 1024 10.49 -31.03 15.76
CA VAL A 1024 10.95 -29.69 15.39
C VAL A 1024 9.73 -28.78 15.39
N LEU A 1025 9.79 -27.65 16.10
CA LEU A 1025 8.66 -26.73 16.24
C LEU A 1025 8.91 -25.45 15.46
N ALA A 1026 7.84 -24.94 14.86
CA ALA A 1026 7.73 -23.56 14.40
C ALA A 1026 6.92 -22.78 15.45
N LEU A 1027 7.51 -21.74 16.02
CA LEU A 1027 7.00 -21.00 17.19
C LEU A 1027 6.77 -19.53 16.84
N GLY A 1028 5.71 -18.95 17.39
CA GLY A 1028 5.49 -17.51 17.50
C GLY A 1028 5.39 -17.09 18.97
N SER A 1029 5.25 -15.80 19.24
CA SER A 1029 5.16 -15.28 20.61
C SER A 1029 3.92 -15.80 21.36
N ARG A 1030 2.80 -16.11 20.68
CA ARG A 1030 1.57 -16.58 21.35
C ARG A 1030 1.33 -18.09 21.25
N GLY A 1031 2.26 -18.87 20.69
CA GLY A 1031 2.14 -20.33 20.69
C GLY A 1031 2.87 -21.03 19.53
N ILE A 1032 2.42 -22.25 19.23
CA ILE A 1032 3.07 -23.13 18.24
C ILE A 1032 2.33 -23.05 16.90
N HIS A 1033 3.01 -22.71 15.80
CA HIS A 1033 2.40 -22.55 14.47
C HIS A 1033 2.45 -23.81 13.60
N ALA A 1034 3.52 -24.59 13.73
CA ALA A 1034 3.72 -25.83 12.97
C ALA A 1034 4.64 -26.79 13.72
N VAL A 1035 4.60 -28.07 13.31
CA VAL A 1035 5.38 -29.15 13.91
C VAL A 1035 5.86 -30.15 12.86
N GLN A 1036 7.11 -30.60 12.98
CA GLN A 1036 7.62 -31.80 12.29
C GLN A 1036 7.86 -32.90 13.31
N CYS A 1037 7.46 -34.13 12.99
CA CYS A 1037 7.83 -35.31 13.76
C CYS A 1037 9.24 -35.77 13.42
N ILE A 1038 9.98 -36.24 14.43
CA ILE A 1038 11.26 -36.91 14.26
C ILE A 1038 11.08 -38.40 14.54
N THR A 1039 11.41 -39.26 13.58
CA THR A 1039 11.34 -40.72 13.70
C THR A 1039 12.63 -41.34 13.19
N ASN A 1040 13.33 -42.15 13.98
CA ASN A 1040 14.56 -42.85 13.56
C ASN A 1040 15.58 -41.92 12.85
N HIS A 1041 15.79 -40.71 13.39
CA HIS A 1041 16.64 -39.66 12.82
C HIS A 1041 16.17 -39.04 11.48
N HIS A 1042 14.91 -39.26 11.09
CA HIS A 1042 14.28 -38.63 9.94
C HIS A 1042 13.23 -37.59 10.37
N GLU A 1043 13.33 -36.37 9.81
CA GLU A 1043 12.35 -35.30 9.98
C GLU A 1043 11.24 -35.43 8.92
N HIS A 1044 9.99 -35.55 9.37
CA HIS A 1044 8.82 -35.59 8.48
C HIS A 1044 8.45 -34.20 7.94
N PRO A 1045 7.63 -34.10 6.88
CA PRO A 1045 7.10 -32.82 6.41
C PRO A 1045 6.38 -32.04 7.52
N TRP A 1046 6.41 -30.71 7.42
CA TRP A 1046 5.72 -29.82 8.35
C TRP A 1046 4.21 -30.07 8.36
N CYS A 1047 3.65 -30.25 9.55
CA CYS A 1047 2.24 -30.10 9.81
C CYS A 1047 1.96 -28.70 10.32
N GLY A 1048 1.12 -27.92 9.64
CA GLY A 1048 0.90 -26.49 9.92
C GLY A 1048 1.59 -25.56 8.91
N ASN A 1049 1.84 -24.30 9.28
CA ASN A 1049 2.57 -23.34 8.45
C ASN A 1049 3.80 -22.80 9.18
N PRO A 1050 5.03 -23.16 8.77
CA PRO A 1050 6.26 -22.71 9.43
C PRO A 1050 6.79 -21.35 8.92
N SER A 1051 6.14 -20.72 7.93
CA SER A 1051 6.60 -19.45 7.36
C SER A 1051 6.70 -18.35 8.43
N ASN A 1052 7.77 -17.55 8.36
CA ASN A 1052 8.06 -16.43 9.26
C ASN A 1052 8.05 -16.80 10.76
N SER A 1053 8.20 -18.08 11.11
CA SER A 1053 8.16 -18.56 12.48
C SER A 1053 9.55 -19.00 12.96
N LEU A 1054 9.81 -18.84 14.25
CA LEU A 1054 11.03 -19.33 14.88
C LEU A 1054 11.11 -20.85 14.82
N ARG A 1055 12.30 -21.42 14.62
CA ARG A 1055 12.50 -22.87 14.54
C ARG A 1055 13.27 -23.40 15.73
N SER A 1056 12.75 -24.43 16.38
CA SER A 1056 13.47 -25.07 17.48
C SER A 1056 13.52 -26.58 17.32
N ARG A 1057 14.74 -27.14 17.44
CA ARG A 1057 14.99 -28.58 17.56
C ARG A 1057 15.12 -29.03 19.03
N ARG A 1058 14.78 -28.16 19.98
CA ARG A 1058 14.94 -28.44 21.43
C ARG A 1058 14.26 -29.72 21.89
N LEU A 1059 13.15 -30.10 21.24
CA LEU A 1059 12.38 -31.32 21.50
C LEU A 1059 12.82 -32.51 20.63
N ALA A 1060 14.01 -32.50 20.02
CA ALA A 1060 14.62 -33.68 19.44
C ALA A 1060 15.42 -34.43 20.49
N ILE A 1061 14.99 -35.64 20.85
CA ILE A 1061 15.71 -36.49 21.80
C ILE A 1061 16.18 -37.78 21.10
N GLY A 1062 17.27 -38.37 21.60
CA GLY A 1062 17.84 -39.59 21.01
C GLY A 1062 16.99 -40.84 21.24
N ASP A 1063 16.23 -40.85 22.34
CA ASP A 1063 15.37 -41.97 22.76
C ASP A 1063 13.91 -41.74 22.37
N PRO A 1064 13.08 -42.80 22.26
CA PRO A 1064 11.64 -42.66 22.09
C PRO A 1064 11.00 -41.83 23.22
N ILE A 1065 10.03 -40.97 22.85
CA ILE A 1065 9.29 -40.16 23.83
C ILE A 1065 8.43 -41.07 24.71
N ALA A 1066 8.61 -40.98 26.03
CA ALA A 1066 7.85 -41.74 27.03
C ALA A 1066 6.70 -40.95 27.64
N ALA A 1067 6.85 -39.63 27.76
CA ALA A 1067 5.84 -38.74 28.30
C ALA A 1067 5.87 -37.35 27.64
N LEU A 1068 4.73 -36.68 27.64
CA LEU A 1068 4.52 -35.35 27.05
C LEU A 1068 3.72 -34.48 28.02
N ASP A 1069 4.08 -33.21 28.17
CA ASP A 1069 3.35 -32.20 28.94
C ASP A 1069 3.07 -31.01 28.03
N ALA A 1070 1.81 -30.59 27.95
CA ALA A 1070 1.38 -29.46 27.12
C ALA A 1070 0.80 -28.35 27.99
N GLY A 1071 1.31 -27.13 27.82
CA GLY A 1071 0.68 -25.91 28.32
C GLY A 1071 -0.43 -25.49 27.38
N LEU A 1072 -1.64 -25.38 27.90
CA LEU A 1072 -2.84 -25.03 27.17
C LEU A 1072 -3.38 -23.69 27.66
N ASP A 1073 -3.80 -22.86 26.72
CA ASP A 1073 -4.69 -21.74 27.01
C ASP A 1073 -6.14 -22.13 26.67
N GLY A 1074 -7.06 -21.19 26.50
CA GLY A 1074 -8.47 -21.43 26.23
C GLY A 1074 -8.79 -22.08 24.87
N PHE A 1075 -7.83 -22.13 23.93
CA PHE A 1075 -8.08 -22.70 22.60
C PHE A 1075 -6.85 -23.23 21.84
N LYS A 1076 -5.62 -23.11 22.35
CA LYS A 1076 -4.40 -23.57 21.68
C LYS A 1076 -3.31 -24.10 22.64
N ILE A 1077 -2.32 -24.78 22.07
CA ILE A 1077 -1.10 -25.21 22.77
C ILE A 1077 -0.09 -24.06 22.74
N VAL A 1078 0.33 -23.61 23.92
CA VAL A 1078 1.29 -22.50 24.10
C VAL A 1078 2.67 -22.98 24.56
N SER A 1079 2.77 -24.18 25.14
CA SER A 1079 4.05 -24.87 25.36
C SER A 1079 3.94 -26.38 25.19
N LEU A 1080 5.07 -26.98 24.82
CA LEU A 1080 5.21 -28.42 24.68
C LEU A 1080 6.51 -28.88 25.35
N SER A 1081 6.40 -29.91 26.20
CA SER A 1081 7.50 -30.52 26.91
C SER A 1081 7.50 -32.03 26.73
N ILE A 1082 8.69 -32.63 26.64
CA ILE A 1082 8.83 -34.09 26.46
C ILE A 1082 9.86 -34.69 27.42
N ALA A 1083 9.70 -35.97 27.72
CA ALA A 1083 10.66 -36.78 28.49
C ALA A 1083 10.77 -38.21 27.93
N SER A 1084 11.94 -38.83 28.02
CA SER A 1084 12.20 -40.25 27.75
C SER A 1084 12.21 -41.09 29.04
N ASP A 1085 12.12 -42.41 28.89
CA ASP A 1085 12.19 -43.38 29.98
C ASP A 1085 13.65 -43.66 30.35
N ILE A 1086 14.02 -43.43 31.62
CA ILE A 1086 15.40 -43.62 32.10
C ILE A 1086 15.79 -45.11 32.08
N SER A 1087 14.83 -46.03 32.22
CA SER A 1087 15.08 -47.48 32.37
C SER A 1087 15.59 -48.16 31.09
N HIS A 1088 15.38 -47.56 29.92
CA HIS A 1088 15.88 -48.05 28.62
C HIS A 1088 17.30 -47.57 28.27
N SER A 1089 17.87 -46.65 29.06
CA SER A 1089 19.24 -46.17 28.82
C SER A 1089 20.27 -47.23 29.26
N HIS A 1090 20.93 -47.88 28.30
CA HIS A 1090 22.01 -48.84 28.57
C HIS A 1090 23.24 -48.15 29.18
N GLY A 1091 23.24 -48.00 30.51
CA GLY A 1091 24.44 -47.97 31.35
C GLY A 1091 25.44 -46.81 31.17
N VAL A 1092 25.19 -45.86 30.28
CA VAL A 1092 26.02 -44.65 30.14
C VAL A 1092 25.10 -43.49 29.78
N ALA A 1093 24.67 -42.72 30.78
CA ALA A 1093 24.13 -41.38 30.55
C ALA A 1093 25.28 -40.44 30.15
N LEU A 1094 25.88 -40.68 28.99
CA LEU A 1094 26.58 -39.61 28.30
C LEU A 1094 25.45 -38.73 27.76
N LYS A 1095 25.04 -37.72 28.55
CA LYS A 1095 24.46 -36.50 28.00
C LYS A 1095 25.45 -36.03 26.94
N ALA A 1096 25.27 -36.43 25.68
CA ALA A 1096 25.89 -35.70 24.59
C ALA A 1096 25.45 -34.25 24.83
N PRO A 1097 26.38 -33.31 25.05
CA PRO A 1097 26.01 -31.95 25.37
C PRO A 1097 25.13 -31.46 24.22
N LYS A 1098 23.90 -31.04 24.54
CA LYS A 1098 23.01 -30.47 23.52
C LYS A 1098 23.74 -29.26 22.96
N THR A 1099 23.98 -29.28 21.66
CA THR A 1099 24.56 -28.15 20.95
C THR A 1099 23.63 -26.94 21.09
N LEU A 1100 24.18 -25.73 21.02
CA LEU A 1100 23.42 -24.50 20.88
C LEU A 1100 22.46 -24.59 19.69
N ARG A 1101 22.91 -25.21 18.57
CA ARG A 1101 22.04 -25.50 17.41
C ARG A 1101 20.77 -26.28 17.80
N ASP A 1102 20.91 -27.32 18.63
CA ASP A 1102 19.79 -28.19 19.01
C ASP A 1102 19.00 -27.67 20.21
N SER A 1103 19.53 -26.74 21.00
CA SER A 1103 18.88 -26.19 22.21
C SER A 1103 18.26 -24.80 22.00
N GLY A 1104 18.63 -24.08 20.95
CA GLY A 1104 18.13 -22.75 20.61
C GLY A 1104 16.72 -22.71 20.00
N ILE A 1105 16.16 -21.50 19.95
CA ILE A 1105 14.96 -21.15 19.19
C ILE A 1105 15.45 -20.17 18.11
N TRP A 1106 15.50 -20.55 16.84
CA TRP A 1106 16.27 -19.84 15.81
C TRP A 1106 15.41 -19.08 14.79
N TYR A 1107 15.87 -17.91 14.35
CA TYR A 1107 15.39 -17.19 13.17
C TYR A 1107 16.54 -16.92 12.18
N PRO A 1108 16.29 -16.92 10.85
CA PRO A 1108 15.05 -17.31 10.17
C PRO A 1108 14.83 -18.83 10.15
N ASP A 1109 15.91 -19.61 10.20
CA ASP A 1109 15.89 -21.07 10.13
C ASP A 1109 16.85 -21.68 11.16
N LEU A 1110 16.85 -23.01 11.31
CA LEU A 1110 17.92 -23.69 12.05
C LEU A 1110 19.27 -23.47 11.32
N PRO A 1111 20.33 -23.02 12.01
CA PRO A 1111 21.64 -22.84 11.38
C PRO A 1111 22.14 -24.12 10.73
N SER A 1112 22.66 -24.03 9.50
CA SER A 1112 23.23 -25.19 8.81
C SER A 1112 24.37 -25.84 9.61
N SER A 1113 24.62 -27.13 9.38
CA SER A 1113 25.76 -27.82 9.99
C SER A 1113 27.12 -27.29 9.54
N GLN A 1114 27.15 -26.50 8.46
CA GLN A 1114 28.35 -25.87 7.92
C GLN A 1114 28.74 -24.59 8.67
N LEU A 1115 27.80 -23.98 9.41
CA LEU A 1115 28.10 -22.83 10.25
C LEU A 1115 28.84 -23.30 11.50
N CYS A 1116 30.05 -22.78 11.70
CA CYS A 1116 30.88 -23.05 12.86
C CYS A 1116 30.35 -22.32 14.09
N LEU A 1117 29.28 -22.84 14.66
CA LEU A 1117 28.81 -22.38 15.95
C LEU A 1117 29.91 -22.74 16.97
N ASN A 1118 30.38 -21.81 17.79
CA ASN A 1118 31.42 -22.05 18.80
C ASN A 1118 30.88 -22.91 19.96
N GLU A 1119 30.39 -24.11 19.61
CA GLU A 1119 29.64 -25.02 20.45
C GLU A 1119 30.43 -25.36 21.71
N ASP A 1120 31.75 -25.53 21.60
CA ASP A 1120 32.65 -25.85 22.71
C ASP A 1120 32.62 -24.82 23.85
N PHE A 1121 32.27 -23.55 23.56
CA PHE A 1121 32.11 -22.51 24.58
C PHE A 1121 30.81 -22.67 25.38
N TYR A 1122 29.76 -23.19 24.75
CA TYR A 1122 28.42 -23.38 25.34
C TYR A 1122 28.22 -24.78 25.90
N ILE A 1123 29.01 -25.76 25.43
CA ILE A 1123 29.11 -27.10 25.99
C ILE A 1123 29.62 -26.98 27.43
N GLN A 1124 28.81 -27.43 28.40
CA GLN A 1124 29.05 -27.43 29.86
C GLN A 1124 28.65 -26.17 30.67
N ARG A 1125 28.08 -25.12 30.06
CA ARG A 1125 27.45 -24.03 30.83
C ARG A 1125 25.95 -24.30 30.92
N GLU A 1126 25.40 -24.46 32.13
CA GLU A 1126 23.94 -24.50 32.38
C GLU A 1126 23.36 -23.10 32.13
N TYR A 1127 23.32 -22.67 30.87
CA TYR A 1127 22.53 -21.51 30.50
C TYR A 1127 21.06 -21.91 30.62
N HIS A 1128 20.32 -21.21 31.47
CA HIS A 1128 18.88 -21.33 31.59
C HIS A 1128 18.23 -20.86 30.28
N VAL A 1129 18.21 -21.73 29.26
CA VAL A 1129 17.44 -21.55 28.02
C VAL A 1129 15.95 -21.89 28.25
N SER A 1130 15.45 -21.67 29.47
CA SER A 1130 14.05 -21.83 29.81
C SER A 1130 13.27 -20.62 29.29
N GLY A 1131 12.21 -20.87 28.52
CA GLY A 1131 11.34 -19.85 27.96
C GLY A 1131 11.64 -19.46 26.51
N PHE A 1132 10.89 -18.46 26.03
CA PHE A 1132 10.95 -17.93 24.68
C PHE A 1132 12.06 -16.88 24.58
N ARG A 1133 13.26 -17.34 24.17
CA ARG A 1133 14.42 -16.50 23.90
C ARG A 1133 14.93 -16.82 22.50
N PRO A 1134 14.47 -16.09 21.47
CA PRO A 1134 14.88 -16.34 20.09
C PRO A 1134 16.34 -15.95 19.87
N LEU A 1135 17.05 -16.76 19.09
CA LEU A 1135 18.40 -16.57 18.60
C LEU A 1135 18.30 -16.24 17.11
N ILE A 1136 18.91 -15.14 16.69
CA ILE A 1136 18.92 -14.72 15.30
C ILE A 1136 20.30 -15.00 14.75
N TRP A 1137 20.39 -15.64 13.58
CA TRP A 1137 21.65 -15.72 12.85
C TRP A 1137 21.49 -15.10 11.46
N THR A 1138 22.52 -14.37 11.04
CA THR A 1138 22.60 -13.72 9.74
C THR A 1138 24.04 -13.79 9.22
N LEU A 1139 24.23 -13.57 7.92
CA LEU A 1139 25.56 -13.43 7.33
C LEU A 1139 26.06 -12.01 7.56
N PHE A 1140 27.20 -11.86 8.23
CA PHE A 1140 27.84 -10.55 8.44
C PHE A 1140 28.11 -9.88 7.07
N GLY A 1141 27.57 -8.68 6.88
CA GLY A 1141 27.64 -7.97 5.60
C GLY A 1141 26.70 -8.50 4.51
N GLY A 1142 25.75 -9.37 4.84
CA GLY A 1142 24.82 -9.98 3.88
C GLY A 1142 25.46 -11.03 2.96
N PRO A 1143 24.69 -11.55 1.98
CA PRO A 1143 25.18 -12.56 1.04
C PRO A 1143 26.40 -12.06 0.26
N GLY A 1144 27.56 -12.64 0.50
CA GLY A 1144 28.81 -12.25 -0.16
C GLY A 1144 29.43 -10.93 0.34
N GLY A 1145 29.02 -10.41 1.50
CA GLY A 1145 29.61 -9.20 2.10
C GLY A 1145 29.18 -7.89 1.47
N ILE A 1146 28.13 -7.89 0.65
CA ILE A 1146 27.65 -6.72 -0.13
C ILE A 1146 27.23 -5.50 0.71
N TYR A 1147 26.97 -5.70 2.01
CA TYR A 1147 26.58 -4.64 2.94
C TYR A 1147 27.74 -4.17 3.81
N LEU A 1148 28.91 -4.83 3.79
CA LEU A 1148 30.10 -4.37 4.50
C LEU A 1148 30.49 -2.92 4.15
N PRO A 1149 30.41 -2.45 2.89
CA PRO A 1149 30.75 -1.06 2.55
C PRO A 1149 29.80 -0.02 3.16
N ASN A 1150 28.63 -0.46 3.63
CA ASN A 1150 27.63 0.42 4.21
C ASN A 1150 27.66 0.37 5.74
N LEU A 1151 28.55 -0.38 6.38
CA LEU A 1151 28.61 -0.49 7.84
C LEU A 1151 29.22 0.78 8.44
N THR A 1152 28.43 1.52 9.21
CA THR A 1152 28.81 2.79 9.85
C THR A 1152 29.16 2.63 11.33
N GLY A 1153 28.81 1.51 11.97
CA GLY A 1153 29.18 1.25 13.36
C GLY A 1153 28.88 -0.16 13.83
N ILE A 1154 29.51 -0.56 14.95
CA ILE A 1154 29.21 -1.80 15.64
C ILE A 1154 29.06 -1.48 17.13
N ALA A 1155 27.92 -1.81 17.74
CA ALA A 1155 27.68 -1.66 19.16
C ALA A 1155 27.52 -3.03 19.83
N VAL A 1156 27.97 -3.18 21.07
CA VAL A 1156 27.84 -4.45 21.82
C VAL A 1156 27.05 -4.18 23.10
N HIS A 1157 25.93 -4.87 23.25
CA HIS A 1157 25.05 -4.76 24.41
C HIS A 1157 25.43 -5.82 25.44
N MET A 1158 25.81 -5.38 26.64
CA MET A 1158 26.12 -6.27 27.76
C MET A 1158 25.05 -6.17 28.84
N GLY A 1159 24.18 -7.19 28.91
CA GLY A 1159 23.17 -7.32 29.94
C GLY A 1159 22.95 -8.77 30.35
N GLY A 1160 23.68 -9.26 31.36
CA GLY A 1160 23.41 -10.50 32.13
C GLY A 1160 23.31 -11.87 31.41
N SER A 1161 23.12 -11.91 30.09
CA SER A 1161 23.06 -13.08 29.21
C SER A 1161 23.89 -12.84 27.94
N ILE A 1162 23.82 -13.75 26.96
CA ILE A 1162 24.67 -13.74 25.75
C ILE A 1162 24.73 -12.30 25.18
N PRO A 1163 25.93 -11.73 25.00
CA PRO A 1163 26.08 -10.34 24.57
C PRO A 1163 25.64 -10.19 23.11
N GLY A 1164 24.73 -9.26 22.85
CA GLY A 1164 24.28 -8.93 21.50
C GLY A 1164 25.24 -7.95 20.82
N ILE A 1165 25.47 -8.12 19.52
CA ILE A 1165 26.21 -7.18 18.68
C ILE A 1165 25.23 -6.55 17.69
N ASP A 1166 25.11 -5.23 17.73
CA ASP A 1166 24.37 -4.37 16.79
C ASP A 1166 25.31 -3.85 15.70
N PHE A 1167 24.84 -3.84 14.46
CA PHE A 1167 25.57 -3.39 13.27
C PHE A 1167 24.80 -2.24 12.65
N ARG A 1168 25.37 -1.05 12.75
CA ARG A 1168 24.80 0.18 12.20
C ARG A 1168 25.27 0.34 10.77
N TYR A 1169 24.34 0.63 9.86
CA TYR A 1169 24.63 0.87 8.45
C TYR A 1169 24.23 2.30 8.05
N ALA A 1170 24.82 2.81 6.97
CA ALA A 1170 24.54 4.13 6.43
C ALA A 1170 23.05 4.28 6.04
N PRO A 1171 22.44 5.47 6.22
CA PRO A 1171 21.06 5.74 5.85
C PRO A 1171 20.80 5.35 4.39
N GLY A 1172 19.87 4.44 4.15
CA GLY A 1172 19.56 3.90 2.82
C GLY A 1172 19.91 2.42 2.61
N CYS A 1173 20.69 1.81 3.51
CA CYS A 1173 20.85 0.35 3.55
C CYS A 1173 19.71 -0.29 4.37
N ARG A 1174 18.59 -0.63 3.74
CA ARG A 1174 17.49 -1.34 4.42
C ARG A 1174 17.81 -2.83 4.57
N ILE A 1175 18.46 -3.19 5.68
CA ILE A 1175 18.32 -4.52 6.29
C ILE A 1175 17.17 -4.41 7.33
N PRO A 1176 16.33 -5.43 7.55
CA PRO A 1176 15.23 -5.30 8.51
C PRO A 1176 15.82 -5.24 9.93
N TRP A 1177 15.84 -4.03 10.51
CA TRP A 1177 15.96 -3.72 11.94
C TRP A 1177 17.30 -4.05 12.64
N GLU A 1178 17.53 -3.39 13.78
CA GLU A 1178 18.57 -3.74 14.76
C GLU A 1178 18.49 -5.24 15.07
N PHE A 1179 19.61 -5.95 14.96
CA PHE A 1179 19.63 -7.38 15.25
C PHE A 1179 20.68 -7.67 16.32
N SER A 1180 20.27 -8.36 17.38
CA SER A 1180 21.21 -9.00 18.29
C SER A 1180 21.84 -10.20 17.58
N ILE A 1181 23.12 -10.11 17.21
CA ILE A 1181 23.90 -11.31 16.91
C ILE A 1181 24.19 -12.03 18.24
N ASP A 1182 23.40 -13.05 18.57
CA ASP A 1182 23.82 -14.13 19.46
C ASP A 1182 24.70 -15.10 18.64
N GLY A 1183 25.93 -14.65 18.40
CA GLY A 1183 26.79 -15.25 17.41
C GLY A 1183 27.31 -16.62 17.84
N PRO A 1184 27.44 -17.54 16.87
CA PRO A 1184 28.46 -18.55 17.04
C PRO A 1184 29.18 -18.68 15.69
N GLY A 1185 30.30 -17.96 15.59
CA GLY A 1185 31.21 -17.99 14.45
C GLY A 1185 32.63 -18.15 14.98
N GLY A 1186 33.22 -19.32 14.76
CA GLY A 1186 34.51 -19.78 15.29
C GLY A 1186 35.77 -19.00 14.85
N GLU A 1187 35.77 -17.68 15.00
CA GLU A 1187 36.97 -16.85 14.86
C GLU A 1187 37.77 -16.88 16.17
N ARG A 1188 39.05 -17.24 16.08
CA ARG A 1188 39.91 -17.39 17.25
C ARG A 1188 40.69 -16.11 17.48
N ILE A 1189 40.18 -15.34 18.41
CA ILE A 1189 40.75 -14.04 18.69
C ILE A 1189 41.90 -14.18 19.71
N SER A 1190 42.94 -13.32 19.72
CA SER A 1190 44.10 -13.41 20.63
C SER A 1190 44.34 -12.29 21.67
N GLY A 1191 43.75 -11.08 21.60
CA GLY A 1191 43.92 -10.04 22.65
C GLY A 1191 43.24 -8.69 22.33
N VAL A 1192 43.03 -7.82 23.35
CA VAL A 1192 42.39 -6.48 23.26
C VAL A 1192 43.06 -5.50 24.21
N GLU A 1193 43.24 -4.26 23.74
CA GLU A 1193 43.39 -3.08 24.58
C GLU A 1193 42.14 -2.21 24.46
N VAL A 1194 41.54 -1.86 25.60
CA VAL A 1194 40.40 -0.95 25.70
C VAL A 1194 40.87 0.30 26.43
N TYR A 1195 40.63 1.46 25.83
CA TYR A 1195 40.73 2.72 26.55
C TYR A 1195 39.35 3.08 27.09
N LEU A 1196 39.26 3.17 28.41
CA LEU A 1196 38.06 3.64 29.10
C LEU A 1196 38.08 5.16 29.11
N THR A 1197 37.16 5.78 28.38
CA THR A 1197 36.84 7.19 28.56
C THR A 1197 35.73 7.28 29.60
N PHE A 1198 36.06 7.78 30.79
CA PHE A 1198 35.04 8.15 31.76
C PHE A 1198 34.44 9.49 31.34
N ILE A 1199 33.17 9.51 31.00
CA ILE A 1199 32.41 10.74 30.81
C ILE A 1199 31.86 11.12 32.18
N ASP A 1200 32.58 11.98 32.90
CA ASP A 1200 31.92 12.86 33.88
C ASP A 1200 31.26 14.01 33.10
N ARG A 1201 30.11 14.50 33.58
CA ARG A 1201 29.20 15.40 32.84
C ARG A 1201 29.77 16.79 32.51
N GLU A 1202 31.04 17.06 32.77
CA GLU A 1202 31.67 18.35 32.48
C GLU A 1202 33.10 18.16 31.94
N ASN A 1203 33.31 18.60 30.69
CA ASN A 1203 34.56 18.68 29.90
C ASN A 1203 34.85 17.52 28.93
N SER A 1204 34.70 17.85 27.64
CA SER A 1204 35.25 17.13 26.49
C SER A 1204 36.77 17.32 26.36
N TYR A 1205 37.52 16.26 26.06
CA TYR A 1205 38.88 16.33 25.51
C TYR A 1205 39.11 15.31 24.39
N GLU A 1206 40.01 15.72 23.50
CA GLU A 1206 40.40 15.17 22.19
C GLU A 1206 41.00 13.75 22.20
N ILE A 1207 41.16 13.20 20.97
CA ILE A 1207 42.34 12.48 20.42
C ILE A 1207 41.96 11.16 19.71
N TYR A 1208 42.43 10.69 18.54
CA TYR A 1208 43.25 11.18 17.40
C TYR A 1208 42.97 10.27 16.18
N ASP A 1209 43.40 10.78 15.03
CA ASP A 1209 43.36 10.25 13.67
C ASP A 1209 44.31 9.05 13.41
N GLN A 1210 43.89 8.18 12.49
CA GLN A 1210 44.63 7.12 11.76
C GLN A 1210 44.93 5.77 12.44
N GLY A 1211 44.22 4.72 12.02
CA GLY A 1211 44.61 3.31 12.21
C GLY A 1211 43.68 2.32 11.50
N ALA A 1212 44.23 1.44 10.66
CA ALA A 1212 43.50 0.38 9.98
C ALA A 1212 43.11 -0.76 10.96
N LEU A 1213 41.90 -1.30 10.80
CA LEU A 1213 41.30 -2.32 11.65
C LEU A 1213 41.70 -3.74 11.19
N GLU A 1214 42.54 -4.44 11.96
CA GLU A 1214 43.04 -5.78 11.57
C GLU A 1214 42.51 -6.99 12.40
N SER A 1215 41.89 -6.86 13.60
CA SER A 1215 41.14 -7.95 14.32
C SER A 1215 40.45 -7.52 15.66
N PHE A 1216 39.63 -8.38 16.32
CA PHE A 1216 38.72 -8.07 17.49
C PHE A 1216 38.63 -9.16 18.60
N LYS A 1217 38.84 -8.93 19.94
CA LYS A 1217 38.51 -9.84 21.15
C LYS A 1217 37.66 -9.20 22.26
N PHE A 1218 37.29 -9.99 23.28
CA PHE A 1218 36.96 -9.51 24.63
C PHE A 1218 37.59 -10.37 25.75
N GLY A 1219 37.95 -9.75 26.88
CA GLY A 1219 38.42 -10.41 28.11
C GLY A 1219 37.56 -10.00 29.32
N ASN A 1220 37.22 -10.97 30.18
CA ASN A 1220 36.32 -10.79 31.33
C ASN A 1220 36.90 -9.84 32.39
N GLY A 1221 36.34 -8.64 32.49
CA GLY A 1221 36.42 -7.77 33.66
C GLY A 1221 35.02 -7.32 34.03
N LEU A 1222 34.51 -7.80 35.17
CA LEU A 1222 33.25 -7.35 35.76
C LEU A 1222 33.32 -5.82 35.95
N ASN A 1223 32.50 -5.07 35.21
CA ASN A 1223 31.70 -3.93 35.68
C ASN A 1223 30.93 -3.29 34.52
N TYR A 1224 29.72 -2.82 34.85
CA TYR A 1224 28.72 -2.24 33.95
C TYR A 1224 29.24 -0.98 33.25
N GLY A 1225 29.17 -0.95 31.91
CA GLY A 1225 29.41 0.23 31.09
C GLY A 1225 29.08 -0.06 29.62
N MET A 1226 28.44 0.89 28.93
CA MET A 1226 28.33 0.89 27.47
C MET A 1226 29.66 1.35 26.87
N ALA A 1227 30.12 0.69 25.81
CA ALA A 1227 31.24 1.14 25.01
C ALA A 1227 30.80 1.24 23.54
N SER A 1228 31.01 2.40 22.92
CA SER A 1228 30.75 2.67 21.50
C SER A 1228 32.07 2.85 20.75
N LEU A 1229 32.24 2.17 19.61
CA LEU A 1229 33.41 2.28 18.74
C LEU A 1229 32.96 2.82 17.36
N GLY A 1230 33.57 3.92 16.91
CA GLY A 1230 33.41 4.46 15.56
C GLY A 1230 34.45 3.85 14.60
N VAL A 1231 34.03 3.49 13.39
CA VAL A 1231 34.92 3.00 12.33
C VAL A 1231 35.05 4.10 11.26
N ILE A 1232 36.28 4.53 10.97
CA ILE A 1232 36.58 5.42 9.84
C ILE A 1232 37.04 4.54 8.68
N SER A 1233 36.27 4.49 7.59
CA SER A 1233 36.71 3.86 6.34
C SER A 1233 37.16 4.93 5.33
N GLU A 1234 38.46 5.04 5.10
CA GLU A 1234 38.98 5.68 3.89
C GLU A 1234 38.86 4.70 2.71
N ALA A 1235 38.17 5.12 1.65
CA ALA A 1235 38.19 4.43 0.38
C ALA A 1235 39.53 4.70 -0.33
N SER A 1236 40.40 3.70 -0.40
CA SER A 1236 41.44 3.64 -1.43
C SER A 1236 41.58 2.23 -2.01
N SER A 1237 41.46 2.21 -3.35
CA SER A 1237 41.54 1.12 -4.36
C SER A 1237 40.53 -0.02 -4.31
#